data_AF-A0A4V5UZL2-F1
#
_entry.id   AF-A0A4V5UZL2-F1
#
_cell.length_a   1.000
_cell.length_b   1.000
_cell.length_c   1.000
_cell.angle_alpha   90.00
_cell.angle_beta   90.00
_cell.angle_gamma   90.00
#
_symmetry.space_group_name_H-M   'P 1'
#
loop_
_entity.id
_entity.type
_entity.pdbx_description
1 polymer ?
#
loop_
_entity_poly.entity_id
_entity_poly.type
_entity_poly.pdbx_seq_one_letter_code
_entity_poly.pdbx_strand_id
1 'polypeptide(L)'
;MLGPLQADVDGRSVALGGPRQRAVLALLVASRGDVVSVDRMIEDLWRGEPPAKAIASLQSYVANLRRLLEPGRPPRAPASVLVSAAPGYAVRLDADAVDAWRFERSAAEARDLSARDPAAARTLLSDALGIWQGAAFAEFADEEWAVAEAARLTEVRLVAQELLVETTLRSAPPADAVPAAEMLTRREPLREEGWRLLALALWGSGRQADALAALRRARTTLVDELGLDPGPALTDLEEAVLAQRLDLLHAATRAPGPAGTAPVTISAPRAAENWTDPTGPLFVGRDLELAEIAGVAARAAAGDAGVVLISGEPGAGKSTLMARIADDLDPATWLVATGRCPETEGAPPAWAWIEALSPLTRIAPLNEHADALAPLLGDARPPSDEGAAGRFRMHRAACAWLRALTGASGRALAIVLDDLHRADAETLGLLVAVAEELTAARVLLVAAYRPSDVTDAQEDALAALAGRSPTRLHLDGLSEGDVERLVTSVCGRGVEAGTVAWIAERTGGNPFYVRESARLLASEGSLAGVARSVPEGVRDVLRRRLARLPAPAVTVLRLAAAVGREAEVEVLVGAADADEDGVLDALEAGVLTGLLTEPSPGRVRFTHALVRDTLYHDLSQVRLTRMHARVADALAALHPDDHTALAHHYARAGTSATAGRAVAHSVKAAELATRRYAYDTATELYEQALDAFERLPAQAMADRDAAKVELLAALVRAQVQDGAVAHARTTRQKAVEIAQAAGRDDLLIAAFSCWTEATPWLIRPYSYVDERTVGLITRLLKRGDLDPVVRCRLLEMIVSELENEGDPRSAAAAAELEELAAALDDPAMTALALTVRIKETPFELNPRQVLDLSVRLADLALRHDHLLPYRWYGMFVATRACWMLGDLPGMHRHLKAAHDLATAYQMVEAREVTNVAYATLRHVAGDLDGAQAAYAASFGLLQRKGSLNAEGAHALALFSIRLTQDRHGEYADVAWALHEEHGAIVNDLLALALSREGRLKEAAEIRSQLAPIRQDFYYSLYLGLRALAVAQVGSPEEARQIREQLLPLRDGMPGAASLSVSLRPVAHLLGDLAVRLGDLDEAAEHYRHAAEVARHRGAPIWAADAEKALAGLSAR
;
A
#
# COMPACT_ATOMS: atom_id res chain seq x y z
N MET A 1 -6.11 -14.54 52.11
CA MET A 1 -4.82 -14.94 51.52
C MET A 1 -3.74 -13.88 51.72
N LEU A 2 -4.10 -12.61 51.89
CA LEU A 2 -3.17 -11.50 52.14
C LEU A 2 -2.84 -11.36 53.64
N GLY A 3 -2.42 -12.48 54.23
CA GLY A 3 -2.30 -12.73 55.67
C GLY A 3 -2.49 -14.23 55.96
N PRO A 4 -2.87 -14.62 57.19
CA PRO A 4 -3.25 -16.01 57.47
C PRO A 4 -4.48 -16.44 56.64
N LEU A 5 -4.60 -17.73 56.30
CA LEU A 5 -5.75 -18.21 55.52
C LEU A 5 -7.05 -18.12 56.36
N GLN A 6 -8.01 -17.34 55.90
CA GLN A 6 -9.33 -17.24 56.50
C GLN A 6 -10.39 -17.41 55.40
N ALA A 7 -11.55 -17.95 55.75
CA ALA A 7 -12.69 -18.06 54.85
C ALA A 7 -13.97 -17.78 55.62
N ASP A 8 -14.84 -17.00 55.00
CA ASP A 8 -16.18 -16.70 55.51
C ASP A 8 -17.22 -17.21 54.51
N VAL A 9 -18.32 -17.77 55.01
CA VAL A 9 -19.48 -18.17 54.21
C VAL A 9 -20.67 -17.39 54.72
N ASP A 10 -21.36 -16.65 53.83
CA ASP A 10 -22.47 -15.75 54.19
C ASP A 10 -22.13 -14.78 55.34
N GLY A 11 -20.88 -14.29 55.36
CA GLY A 11 -20.37 -13.37 56.39
C GLY A 11 -20.05 -14.02 57.74
N ARG A 12 -19.99 -15.36 57.82
CA ARG A 12 -19.60 -16.09 59.04
C ARG A 12 -18.30 -16.84 58.85
N SER A 13 -17.37 -16.71 59.79
CA SER A 13 -16.08 -17.38 59.74
C SER A 13 -16.17 -18.89 59.87
N VAL A 14 -15.45 -19.59 59.00
CA VAL A 14 -15.45 -21.05 58.88
C VAL A 14 -14.11 -21.64 59.32
N ALA A 15 -14.15 -22.59 60.23
CA ALA A 15 -12.97 -23.34 60.67
C ALA A 15 -12.55 -24.37 59.61
N LEU A 16 -11.59 -24.02 58.76
CA LEU A 16 -11.12 -24.81 57.59
C LEU A 16 -10.35 -26.10 57.92
N GLY A 17 -10.31 -26.54 59.17
CA GLY A 17 -9.66 -27.78 59.60
C GLY A 17 -8.16 -27.66 59.86
N GLY A 18 -7.45 -28.79 59.82
CA GLY A 18 -6.01 -28.86 60.12
C GLY A 18 -5.09 -28.36 58.98
N PRO A 19 -3.78 -28.23 59.23
CA PRO A 19 -2.83 -27.58 58.32
C PRO A 19 -2.84 -28.09 56.89
N ARG A 20 -2.89 -29.42 56.69
CA ARG A 20 -2.92 -30.02 55.33
C ARG A 20 -4.22 -29.77 54.59
N GLN A 21 -5.36 -29.74 55.29
CA GLN A 21 -6.64 -29.40 54.66
C GLN A 21 -6.66 -27.92 54.23
N ARG A 22 -6.07 -27.05 55.04
CA ARG A 22 -5.90 -25.62 54.74
C ARG A 22 -4.96 -25.40 53.54
N ALA A 23 -3.87 -26.17 53.46
CA ALA A 23 -2.94 -26.16 52.32
C ALA A 23 -3.63 -26.55 51.00
N VAL A 24 -4.54 -27.53 50.98
CA VAL A 24 -5.33 -27.89 49.77
C VAL A 24 -6.06 -26.68 49.20
N LEU A 25 -6.76 -25.93 50.06
CA LEU A 25 -7.51 -24.76 49.61
C LEU A 25 -6.59 -23.64 49.13
N ALA A 26 -5.51 -23.38 49.88
CA ALA A 26 -4.54 -22.36 49.53
C ALA A 26 -3.83 -22.64 48.18
N LEU A 27 -3.44 -23.89 47.93
CA LEU A 27 -2.85 -24.32 46.66
C LEU A 27 -3.80 -24.09 45.48
N LEU A 28 -5.07 -24.47 45.63
CA LEU A 28 -6.07 -24.29 44.57
C LEU A 28 -6.44 -22.82 44.33
N VAL A 29 -6.42 -21.99 45.37
CA VAL A 29 -6.61 -20.53 45.24
C VAL A 29 -5.41 -19.88 44.57
N ALA A 30 -4.18 -20.35 44.84
CA ALA A 30 -2.98 -19.90 44.15
C ALA A 30 -3.03 -20.20 42.64
N SER A 31 -3.71 -21.28 42.25
CA SER A 31 -3.92 -21.65 40.84
C SER A 31 -5.07 -20.92 40.14
N ARG A 32 -5.74 -19.95 40.78
CA ARG A 32 -6.69 -19.00 40.13
C ARG A 32 -7.83 -19.60 39.31
N GLY A 33 -8.27 -20.80 39.68
CA GLY A 33 -9.32 -21.52 38.94
C GLY A 33 -8.79 -22.46 37.85
N ASP A 34 -7.48 -22.55 37.63
CA ASP A 34 -6.94 -23.67 36.87
C ASP A 34 -7.11 -24.98 37.63
N VAL A 35 -7.19 -26.08 36.88
CA VAL A 35 -7.26 -27.43 37.45
C VAL A 35 -5.88 -27.84 37.92
N VAL A 36 -5.75 -28.15 39.22
CA VAL A 36 -4.54 -28.76 39.77
C VAL A 36 -4.72 -30.26 39.79
N SER A 37 -3.82 -31.00 39.12
CA SER A 37 -3.87 -32.46 39.04
C SER A 37 -3.71 -33.09 40.42
N VAL A 38 -4.32 -34.26 40.63
CA VAL A 38 -4.17 -35.02 41.89
C VAL A 38 -2.69 -35.29 42.20
N ASP A 39 -1.90 -35.62 41.18
CA ASP A 39 -0.47 -35.93 41.35
C ASP A 39 0.33 -34.72 41.83
N ARG A 40 0.11 -33.54 41.22
CA ARG A 40 0.75 -32.29 41.66
C ARG A 40 0.31 -31.89 43.06
N MET A 41 -0.98 -32.01 43.38
CA MET A 41 -1.46 -31.74 44.74
C MET A 41 -0.82 -32.69 45.77
N ILE A 42 -0.57 -33.95 45.41
CA ILE A 42 0.11 -34.90 46.30
C ILE A 42 1.59 -34.55 46.46
N GLU A 43 2.26 -34.21 45.37
CA GLU A 43 3.65 -33.77 45.42
C GLU A 43 3.83 -32.53 46.30
N ASP A 44 3.02 -31.50 46.07
CA ASP A 44 3.08 -30.19 46.75
C ASP A 44 2.66 -30.28 48.24
N LEU A 45 1.68 -31.12 48.60
CA LEU A 45 1.23 -31.25 50.00
C LEU A 45 2.19 -32.07 50.90
N TRP A 46 2.94 -32.99 50.31
CA TRP A 46 3.77 -33.95 51.04
C TRP A 46 5.26 -33.87 50.69
N ARG A 47 5.67 -32.89 49.87
CA ARG A 47 7.07 -32.64 49.48
C ARG A 47 7.72 -33.89 48.88
N GLY A 48 6.98 -34.59 48.04
CA GLY A 48 7.42 -35.85 47.42
C GLY A 48 7.39 -37.10 48.32
N GLU A 49 6.98 -37.00 49.60
CA GLU A 49 6.87 -38.12 50.54
C GLU A 49 5.41 -38.45 50.94
N PRO A 50 4.56 -38.91 50.00
CA PRO A 50 3.15 -39.15 50.29
C PRO A 50 2.91 -40.38 51.18
N PRO A 51 1.89 -40.36 52.06
CA PRO A 51 1.50 -41.54 52.81
C PRO A 51 0.92 -42.62 51.87
N ALA A 52 0.96 -43.89 52.29
CA ALA A 52 0.46 -45.04 51.50
C ALA A 52 -1.00 -44.91 51.02
N LYS A 53 -1.79 -43.98 51.59
CA LYS A 53 -3.16 -43.65 51.19
C LYS A 53 -3.34 -42.14 50.91
N ALA A 54 -2.41 -41.53 50.19
CA ALA A 54 -2.43 -40.08 49.89
C ALA A 54 -3.67 -39.63 49.12
N ILE A 55 -4.07 -40.35 48.07
CA ILE A 55 -5.29 -40.04 47.29
C ILE A 55 -6.54 -40.05 48.19
N ALA A 56 -6.70 -41.07 49.02
CA ALA A 56 -7.85 -41.16 49.94
C ALA A 56 -7.84 -40.04 51.00
N SER A 57 -6.65 -39.63 51.45
CA SER A 57 -6.48 -38.51 52.39
C SER A 57 -6.83 -37.17 51.74
N LEU A 58 -6.37 -36.92 50.50
CA LEU A 58 -6.72 -35.74 49.70
C LEU A 58 -8.23 -35.67 49.45
N GLN A 59 -8.85 -36.78 49.04
CA GLN A 59 -10.31 -36.87 48.86
C GLN A 59 -11.07 -36.56 50.14
N SER A 60 -10.57 -36.99 51.30
CA SER A 60 -11.16 -36.67 52.61
C SER A 60 -11.07 -35.17 52.93
N TYR A 61 -9.91 -34.55 52.68
CA TYR A 61 -9.73 -33.09 52.85
C TYR A 61 -10.68 -32.30 51.93
N VAL A 62 -10.76 -32.66 50.65
CA VAL A 62 -11.68 -32.05 49.68
C VAL A 62 -13.15 -32.21 50.10
N ALA A 63 -13.55 -33.41 50.56
CA ALA A 63 -14.92 -33.65 51.02
C ALA A 63 -15.27 -32.83 52.27
N ASN A 64 -14.33 -32.67 53.20
CA ASN A 64 -14.51 -31.84 54.40
C ASN A 64 -14.58 -30.35 54.05
N LEU A 65 -13.70 -29.85 53.18
CA LEU A 65 -13.74 -28.48 52.69
C LEU A 65 -15.05 -28.15 51.98
N ARG A 66 -15.53 -29.04 51.10
CA ARG A 66 -16.84 -28.91 50.43
C ARG A 66 -17.99 -28.71 51.41
N ARG A 67 -18.02 -29.50 52.49
CA ARG A 67 -19.06 -29.41 53.52
C ARG A 67 -18.97 -28.12 54.34
N LEU A 68 -17.76 -27.58 54.50
CA LEU A 68 -17.51 -26.35 55.24
C LEU A 68 -17.78 -25.09 54.40
N LEU A 69 -17.43 -25.11 53.12
CA LEU A 69 -17.60 -24.00 52.17
C LEU A 69 -19.02 -23.94 51.58
N GLU A 70 -19.72 -25.08 51.51
CA GLU A 70 -21.08 -25.18 50.95
C GLU A 70 -22.05 -25.84 51.95
N PRO A 71 -22.32 -25.25 53.13
CA PRO A 71 -23.13 -25.88 54.18
C PRO A 71 -24.60 -26.11 53.77
N GLY A 72 -25.11 -25.33 52.81
CA GLY A 72 -26.46 -25.46 52.26
C GLY A 72 -26.59 -26.47 51.11
N ARG A 73 -25.49 -27.14 50.70
CA ARG A 73 -25.51 -28.03 49.54
C ARG A 73 -26.34 -29.30 49.81
N PRO A 74 -27.33 -29.64 48.96
CA PRO A 74 -28.10 -30.87 49.11
C PRO A 74 -27.20 -32.12 49.06
N PRO A 75 -27.55 -33.21 49.78
CA PRO A 75 -26.83 -34.47 49.67
C PRO A 75 -26.77 -34.96 48.21
N ARG A 76 -25.56 -35.32 47.74
CA ARG A 76 -25.26 -35.80 46.37
C ARG A 76 -25.38 -34.76 45.23
N ALA A 77 -25.65 -33.48 45.51
CA ALA A 77 -25.50 -32.43 44.51
C ALA A 77 -24.00 -32.16 44.20
N PRO A 78 -23.66 -31.78 42.95
CA PRO A 78 -22.29 -31.41 42.59
C PRO A 78 -21.83 -30.19 43.40
N ALA A 79 -20.55 -30.17 43.78
CA ALA A 79 -19.93 -29.00 44.41
C ALA A 79 -19.80 -27.87 43.39
N SER A 80 -20.11 -26.63 43.76
CA SER A 80 -19.90 -25.45 42.90
C SER A 80 -18.62 -24.70 43.25
N VAL A 81 -18.20 -24.68 44.53
CA VAL A 81 -17.01 -23.92 44.97
C VAL A 81 -15.70 -24.69 44.75
N LEU A 82 -15.65 -25.96 45.19
CA LEU A 82 -14.48 -26.82 45.05
C LEU A 82 -14.83 -27.95 44.09
N VAL A 83 -14.62 -27.75 42.79
CA VAL A 83 -15.10 -28.65 41.74
C VAL A 83 -14.11 -29.77 41.45
N SER A 84 -14.65 -30.91 41.01
CA SER A 84 -13.83 -32.00 40.46
C SER A 84 -13.80 -31.85 38.95
N ALA A 85 -12.61 -31.66 38.38
CA ALA A 85 -12.38 -31.46 36.96
C ALA A 85 -11.14 -32.27 36.58
N ALA A 86 -11.26 -33.23 35.66
CA ALA A 86 -10.14 -34.10 35.30
C ALA A 86 -8.95 -33.25 34.79
N PRO A 87 -7.70 -33.53 35.21
CA PRO A 87 -7.24 -34.66 36.04
C PRO A 87 -7.21 -34.40 37.57
N GLY A 88 -7.88 -33.38 38.11
CA GLY A 88 -7.90 -33.14 39.55
C GLY A 88 -9.01 -32.22 40.08
N TYR A 89 -8.63 -31.15 40.77
CA TYR A 89 -9.56 -30.25 41.47
C TYR A 89 -9.28 -28.80 41.11
N ALA A 90 -10.32 -27.97 41.21
CA ALA A 90 -10.20 -26.53 41.02
C ALA A 90 -11.13 -25.78 41.98
N VAL A 91 -10.80 -24.53 42.27
CA VAL A 91 -11.70 -23.60 42.95
C VAL A 91 -12.44 -22.76 41.91
N ARG A 92 -13.75 -22.62 42.07
CA ARG A 92 -14.61 -21.79 41.22
C ARG A 92 -15.28 -20.78 42.14
N LEU A 93 -14.72 -19.58 42.16
CA LEU A 93 -15.17 -18.45 42.97
C LEU A 93 -15.13 -17.20 42.11
N ASP A 94 -16.02 -16.25 42.39
CA ASP A 94 -15.98 -14.95 41.74
C ASP A 94 -14.67 -14.23 42.04
N ALA A 95 -14.23 -13.36 41.12
CA ALA A 95 -12.96 -12.62 41.25
C ALA A 95 -12.88 -11.76 42.53
N ASP A 96 -14.02 -11.40 43.13
CA ASP A 96 -14.11 -10.62 44.37
C ASP A 96 -14.17 -11.46 45.65
N ALA A 97 -14.32 -12.78 45.53
CA ALA A 97 -14.44 -13.68 46.67
C ALA A 97 -13.08 -14.02 47.33
N VAL A 98 -11.96 -13.72 46.65
CA VAL A 98 -10.61 -13.91 47.17
C VAL A 98 -9.89 -12.57 47.25
N ASP A 99 -9.44 -12.20 48.45
CA ASP A 99 -8.75 -10.94 48.74
C ASP A 99 -7.52 -10.69 47.84
N ALA A 100 -6.73 -11.72 47.55
CA ALA A 100 -5.59 -11.64 46.62
C ALA A 100 -6.02 -11.31 45.18
N TRP A 101 -7.07 -11.95 44.66
CA TRP A 101 -7.56 -11.69 43.29
C TRP A 101 -8.19 -10.29 43.19
N ARG A 102 -8.95 -9.89 44.23
CA ARG A 102 -9.51 -8.55 44.33
C ARG A 102 -8.42 -7.48 44.37
N PHE A 103 -7.36 -7.69 45.17
CA PHE A 103 -6.23 -6.76 45.26
C PHE A 103 -5.59 -6.51 43.89
N GLU A 104 -5.30 -7.56 43.15
CA GLU A 104 -4.64 -7.45 41.85
C GLU A 104 -5.51 -6.78 40.80
N ARG A 105 -6.82 -7.09 40.81
CA ARG A 105 -7.77 -6.42 39.95
C ARG A 105 -7.85 -4.93 40.26
N SER A 106 -7.98 -4.57 41.55
CA SER A 106 -8.00 -3.16 41.97
C SER A 106 -6.68 -2.45 41.68
N ALA A 107 -5.54 -3.13 41.77
CA ALA A 107 -4.24 -2.56 41.40
C ALA A 107 -4.10 -2.36 39.88
N ALA A 108 -4.64 -3.27 39.05
CA ALA A 108 -4.69 -3.12 37.60
C ALA A 108 -5.63 -1.98 37.18
N GLU A 109 -6.84 -1.94 37.74
CA GLU A 109 -7.82 -0.87 37.49
C GLU A 109 -7.29 0.50 37.93
N ALA A 110 -6.62 0.58 39.08
CA ALA A 110 -5.99 1.82 39.51
C ALA A 110 -4.84 2.25 38.60
N ARG A 111 -4.11 1.32 37.98
CA ARG A 111 -3.09 1.65 36.97
C ARG A 111 -3.72 2.29 35.75
N ASP A 112 -4.83 1.74 35.25
CA ASP A 112 -5.56 2.31 34.11
C ASP A 112 -6.18 3.68 34.44
N LEU A 113 -6.66 3.85 35.68
CA LEU A 113 -7.19 5.13 36.16
C LEU A 113 -6.10 6.18 36.43
N SER A 114 -4.87 5.77 36.76
CA SER A 114 -3.82 6.68 37.26
C SER A 114 -3.50 7.85 36.33
N ALA A 115 -3.64 7.67 35.01
CA ALA A 115 -3.42 8.73 34.02
C ALA A 115 -4.65 9.62 33.78
N ARG A 116 -5.86 9.10 34.02
CA ARG A 116 -7.14 9.78 33.70
C ARG A 116 -7.74 10.49 34.91
N ASP A 117 -7.69 9.83 36.06
CA ASP A 117 -8.19 10.32 37.34
C ASP A 117 -7.26 9.85 38.47
N PRO A 118 -6.14 10.56 38.71
CA PRO A 118 -5.19 10.20 39.76
C PRO A 118 -5.81 10.22 41.16
N ALA A 119 -6.89 10.97 41.40
CA ALA A 119 -7.55 11.04 42.70
C ALA A 119 -8.41 9.79 42.97
N ALA A 120 -9.14 9.32 41.96
CA ALA A 120 -9.86 8.04 42.02
C ALA A 120 -8.89 6.86 42.15
N ALA A 121 -7.81 6.86 41.35
CA ALA A 121 -6.75 5.84 41.44
C ALA A 121 -6.12 5.79 42.84
N ARG A 122 -5.81 6.95 43.44
CA ARG A 122 -5.28 7.04 44.81
C ARG A 122 -6.23 6.43 45.84
N THR A 123 -7.54 6.69 45.72
CA THR A 123 -8.56 6.14 46.63
C THR A 123 -8.63 4.63 46.50
N LEU A 124 -8.71 4.12 45.26
CA LEU A 124 -8.76 2.69 44.99
C LEU A 124 -7.51 1.96 45.47
N LEU A 125 -6.32 2.54 45.28
CA LEU A 125 -5.05 1.98 45.78
C LEU A 125 -4.97 1.97 47.30
N SER A 126 -5.47 3.02 47.96
CA SER A 126 -5.51 3.09 49.43
C SER A 126 -6.40 1.98 50.00
N ASP A 127 -7.58 1.79 49.42
CA ASP A 127 -8.51 0.72 49.81
C ASP A 127 -7.93 -0.67 49.52
N ALA A 128 -7.30 -0.86 48.35
CA ALA A 128 -6.67 -2.11 47.95
C ALA A 128 -5.44 -2.45 48.81
N LEU A 129 -4.63 -1.48 49.22
CA LEU A 129 -3.52 -1.75 50.13
C LEU A 129 -4.00 -2.01 51.57
N GLY A 130 -5.16 -1.47 51.95
CA GLY A 130 -5.78 -1.65 53.25
C GLY A 130 -6.30 -3.06 53.54
N ILE A 131 -6.56 -3.88 52.51
CA ILE A 131 -7.02 -5.27 52.70
C ILE A 131 -5.91 -6.24 53.13
N TRP A 132 -4.64 -5.82 53.08
CA TRP A 132 -3.51 -6.62 53.53
C TRP A 132 -3.40 -6.65 55.06
N GLN A 133 -3.48 -7.85 55.64
CA GLN A 133 -3.38 -8.08 57.09
C GLN A 133 -2.01 -8.65 57.52
N GLY A 134 -1.14 -8.99 56.57
CA GLY A 134 0.19 -9.55 56.83
C GLY A 134 0.97 -9.83 55.55
N ALA A 135 1.94 -10.76 55.61
CA ALA A 135 2.57 -11.31 54.41
C ALA A 135 1.57 -12.18 53.62
N ALA A 136 1.68 -12.19 52.28
CA ALA A 136 0.86 -13.09 51.46
C ALA A 136 1.19 -14.54 51.83
N PHE A 137 0.15 -15.38 51.96
CA PHE A 137 0.30 -16.78 52.34
C PHE A 137 1.09 -16.99 53.65
N ALA A 138 0.96 -16.10 54.64
CA ALA A 138 1.79 -16.11 55.86
C ALA A 138 1.83 -17.46 56.60
N GLU A 139 0.76 -18.26 56.53
CA GLU A 139 0.69 -19.59 57.14
C GLU A 139 1.47 -20.68 56.39
N PHE A 140 1.78 -20.45 55.12
CA PHE A 140 2.45 -21.40 54.22
C PHE A 140 3.80 -20.86 53.73
N ALA A 141 4.40 -19.89 54.45
CA ALA A 141 5.65 -19.24 54.05
C ALA A 141 6.83 -20.22 53.87
N ASP A 142 6.78 -21.39 54.53
CA ASP A 142 7.78 -22.46 54.45
C ASP A 142 7.45 -23.55 53.41
N GLU A 143 6.40 -23.38 52.60
CA GLU A 143 6.02 -24.32 51.54
C GLU A 143 6.48 -23.82 50.16
N GLU A 144 7.25 -24.65 49.43
CA GLU A 144 7.88 -24.26 48.15
C GLU A 144 6.87 -23.77 47.10
N TRP A 145 5.69 -24.40 47.02
CA TRP A 145 4.62 -24.00 46.11
C TRP A 145 4.02 -22.62 46.43
N ALA A 146 4.11 -22.16 47.69
CA ALA A 146 3.59 -20.88 48.13
C ALA A 146 4.61 -19.75 48.01
N VAL A 147 5.92 -20.06 48.08
CA VAL A 147 7.01 -19.06 48.01
C VAL A 147 6.94 -18.23 46.72
N ALA A 148 6.75 -18.88 45.58
CA ALA A 148 6.66 -18.18 44.29
C ALA A 148 5.47 -17.23 44.22
N GLU A 149 4.29 -17.69 44.68
CA GLU A 149 3.07 -16.88 44.65
C GLU A 149 3.10 -15.74 45.69
N ALA A 150 3.68 -15.99 46.87
CA ALA A 150 3.88 -14.97 47.89
C ALA A 150 4.88 -13.89 47.42
N ALA A 151 5.98 -14.28 46.76
CA ALA A 151 6.94 -13.34 46.17
C ALA A 151 6.28 -12.49 45.07
N ARG A 152 5.51 -13.12 44.18
CA ARG A 152 4.78 -12.44 43.11
C ARG A 152 3.77 -11.44 43.66
N LEU A 153 2.96 -11.82 44.66
CA LEU A 153 2.00 -10.90 45.30
C LEU A 153 2.70 -9.77 46.08
N THR A 154 3.86 -10.04 46.67
CA THR A 154 4.68 -9.03 47.34
C THR A 154 5.20 -8.00 46.35
N GLU A 155 5.63 -8.42 45.16
CA GLU A 155 6.02 -7.53 44.08
C GLU A 155 4.85 -6.69 43.57
N VAL A 156 3.66 -7.28 43.37
CA VAL A 156 2.46 -6.52 43.00
C VAL A 156 2.09 -5.49 44.08
N ARG A 157 2.24 -5.85 45.36
CA ARG A 157 2.04 -4.92 46.49
C ARG A 157 3.01 -3.75 46.44
N LEU A 158 4.28 -4.01 46.13
CA LEU A 158 5.32 -3.00 46.05
C LEU A 158 5.04 -2.02 44.90
N VAL A 159 4.71 -2.53 43.72
CA VAL A 159 4.30 -1.69 42.56
C VAL A 159 3.04 -0.86 42.88
N ALA A 160 2.07 -1.42 43.60
CA ALA A 160 0.88 -0.67 44.03
C ALA A 160 1.22 0.44 45.05
N GLN A 161 2.22 0.23 45.91
CA GLN A 161 2.71 1.27 46.83
C GLN A 161 3.43 2.40 46.08
N GLU A 162 4.24 2.06 45.06
CA GLU A 162 4.87 3.04 44.17
C GLU A 162 3.82 3.88 43.43
N LEU A 163 2.82 3.23 42.86
CA LEU A 163 1.72 3.89 42.16
C LEU A 163 0.87 4.75 43.10
N LEU A 164 0.68 4.35 44.37
CA LEU A 164 -0.01 5.19 45.36
C LEU A 164 0.77 6.48 45.64
N VAL A 165 2.10 6.40 45.73
CA VAL A 165 2.96 7.58 45.89
C VAL A 165 2.90 8.48 44.66
N GLU A 166 2.99 7.91 43.45
CA GLU A 166 2.89 8.65 42.19
C GLU A 166 1.53 9.36 42.03
N THR A 167 0.43 8.65 42.27
CA THR A 167 -0.92 9.21 42.19
C THR A 167 -1.16 10.27 43.26
N THR A 168 -0.55 10.13 44.44
CA THR A 168 -0.56 11.17 45.49
C THR A 168 0.18 12.42 45.05
N LEU A 169 1.35 12.29 44.42
CA LEU A 169 2.09 13.42 43.86
C LEU A 169 1.24 14.21 42.86
N ARG A 170 0.43 13.53 42.05
CA ARG A 170 -0.39 14.15 41.00
C ARG A 170 -1.73 14.71 41.49
N SER A 171 -2.32 14.13 42.54
CA SER A 171 -3.67 14.48 43.02
C SER A 171 -3.74 15.26 44.33
N ALA A 172 -2.62 15.44 45.04
CA ALA A 172 -2.56 16.09 46.35
C ALA A 172 -1.28 16.93 46.51
N PRO A 173 -1.16 17.76 47.56
CA PRO A 173 0.07 18.48 47.84
C PRO A 173 1.28 17.53 47.86
N PRO A 174 2.37 17.79 47.12
CA PRO A 174 3.52 16.88 47.02
C PRO A 174 4.16 16.50 48.38
N ALA A 175 3.99 17.33 49.39
CA ALA A 175 4.45 17.07 50.76
C ALA A 175 3.79 15.81 51.38
N ASP A 176 2.56 15.49 50.97
CA ASP A 176 1.81 14.34 51.48
C ASP A 176 2.40 13.01 50.99
N ALA A 177 3.15 13.02 49.87
CA ALA A 177 3.80 11.83 49.30
C ALA A 177 5.16 11.52 49.95
N VAL A 178 5.80 12.48 50.62
CA VAL A 178 7.16 12.35 51.17
C VAL A 178 7.28 11.19 52.17
N PRO A 179 6.41 11.03 53.19
CA PRO A 179 6.57 9.97 54.18
C PRO A 179 6.46 8.55 53.60
N ALA A 180 5.58 8.38 52.60
CA ALA A 180 5.39 7.11 51.91
C ALA A 180 6.58 6.79 50.98
N ALA A 181 7.09 7.79 50.24
CA ALA A 181 8.28 7.64 49.41
C ALA A 181 9.54 7.35 50.25
N GLU A 182 9.73 8.00 51.40
CA GLU A 182 10.83 7.69 52.33
C GLU A 182 10.74 6.26 52.86
N MET A 183 9.53 5.75 53.10
CA MET A 183 9.35 4.36 53.53
C MET A 183 9.77 3.37 52.43
N LEU A 184 9.47 3.65 51.16
CA LEU A 184 9.92 2.82 50.03
C LEU A 184 11.44 2.73 49.99
N THR A 185 12.15 3.86 50.08
CA THR A 185 13.63 3.89 50.06
C THR A 185 14.29 3.19 51.24
N ARG A 186 13.60 3.06 52.38
CA ARG A 186 14.12 2.34 53.56
C ARG A 186 13.88 0.84 53.48
N ARG A 187 12.75 0.42 52.89
CA ARG A 187 12.38 -1.00 52.76
C ARG A 187 13.07 -1.66 51.57
N GLU A 188 13.13 -0.94 50.46
CA GLU A 188 13.68 -1.40 49.18
C GLU A 188 14.77 -0.42 48.70
N PRO A 189 15.91 -0.32 49.41
CA PRO A 189 16.95 0.67 49.13
C PRO A 189 17.62 0.48 47.75
N LEU A 190 17.53 -0.71 47.16
CA LEU A 190 18.07 -1.02 45.83
C LEU A 190 17.09 -0.73 44.69
N ARG A 191 15.85 -0.33 44.99
CA ARG A 191 14.82 -0.04 44.00
C ARG A 191 14.82 1.44 43.66
N GLU A 192 15.36 1.77 42.49
CA GLU A 192 15.56 3.15 42.04
C GLU A 192 14.25 3.98 42.00
N GLU A 193 13.12 3.34 41.73
CA GLU A 193 11.82 4.02 41.63
C GLU A 193 11.39 4.70 42.95
N GLY A 194 11.66 4.07 44.10
CA GLY A 194 11.42 4.68 45.41
C GLY A 194 12.23 5.96 45.61
N TRP A 195 13.48 5.98 45.14
CA TRP A 195 14.36 7.15 45.18
C TRP A 195 13.89 8.26 44.23
N ARG A 196 13.43 7.89 43.03
CA ARG A 196 12.86 8.80 42.04
C ARG A 196 11.64 9.52 42.60
N LEU A 197 10.70 8.77 43.16
CA LEU A 197 9.47 9.30 43.76
C LEU A 197 9.76 10.19 44.98
N LEU A 198 10.73 9.82 45.81
CA LEU A 198 11.16 10.66 46.95
C LEU A 198 11.77 11.99 46.49
N ALA A 199 12.63 11.97 45.48
CA ALA A 199 13.24 13.17 44.93
C ALA A 199 12.18 14.10 44.30
N LEU A 200 11.21 13.56 43.56
CA LEU A 200 10.08 14.32 43.00
C LEU A 200 9.17 14.91 44.10
N ALA A 201 8.89 14.16 45.16
CA ALA A 201 8.10 14.64 46.29
C ALA A 201 8.78 15.81 47.02
N LEU A 202 10.08 15.69 47.29
CA LEU A 202 10.88 16.73 47.93
C LEU A 202 11.00 17.97 47.04
N TRP A 203 11.27 17.79 45.74
CA TRP A 203 11.33 18.89 44.79
C TRP A 203 9.97 19.61 44.68
N GLY A 204 8.87 18.87 44.49
CA GLY A 204 7.52 19.42 44.38
C GLY A 204 7.04 20.12 45.66
N SER A 205 7.66 19.82 46.80
CA SER A 205 7.44 20.50 48.09
C SER A 205 8.33 21.75 48.28
N GLY A 206 9.08 22.17 47.25
CA GLY A 206 10.01 23.30 47.31
C GLY A 206 11.34 22.98 48.02
N ARG A 207 11.63 21.70 48.33
CA ARG A 207 12.83 21.25 49.04
C ARG A 207 13.89 20.71 48.07
N GLN A 208 14.29 21.52 47.09
CA GLN A 208 15.21 21.11 46.02
C GLN A 208 16.56 20.57 46.53
N ALA A 209 17.14 21.19 47.56
CA ALA A 209 18.39 20.72 48.15
C ALA A 209 18.27 19.31 48.74
N ASP A 210 17.12 19.00 49.35
CA ASP A 210 16.83 17.68 49.92
C ASP A 210 16.57 16.63 48.82
N ALA A 211 15.97 17.03 47.69
CA ALA A 211 15.81 16.16 46.53
C ALA A 211 17.16 15.73 45.94
N LEU A 212 18.10 16.67 45.75
CA LEU A 212 19.46 16.35 45.30
C LEU A 212 20.23 15.53 46.34
N ALA A 213 20.02 15.78 47.64
CA ALA A 213 20.60 14.96 48.70
C ALA A 213 20.04 13.52 48.69
N ALA A 214 18.77 13.33 48.35
CA ALA A 214 18.18 12.00 48.17
C ALA A 214 18.80 11.24 46.99
N LEU A 215 19.00 11.90 45.83
CA LEU A 215 19.64 11.30 44.65
C LEU A 215 21.11 10.92 44.90
N ARG A 216 21.86 11.74 45.65
CA ARG A 216 23.23 11.40 46.08
C ARG A 216 23.27 10.20 47.02
N ARG A 217 22.31 10.10 47.93
CA ARG A 217 22.16 8.92 48.80
C ARG A 217 21.84 7.67 47.99
N ALA A 218 20.93 7.75 47.03
CA ALA A 218 20.61 6.66 46.12
C ALA A 218 21.87 6.15 45.37
N ARG A 219 22.64 7.08 44.79
CA ARG A 219 23.92 6.78 44.12
C ARG A 219 24.91 6.07 45.04
N THR A 220 25.07 6.56 46.27
CA THR A 220 25.99 5.94 47.25
C THR A 220 25.54 4.51 47.56
N THR A 221 24.24 4.31 47.86
CA THR A 221 23.68 2.99 48.16
C THR A 221 23.82 2.00 47.01
N LEU A 222 23.53 2.40 45.76
CA LEU A 222 23.63 1.52 44.59
C LEU A 222 25.08 1.15 44.27
N VAL A 223 26.01 2.11 44.40
CA VAL A 223 27.44 1.85 44.20
C VAL A 223 27.98 0.93 45.30
N ASP A 224 27.64 1.17 46.56
CA ASP A 224 28.15 0.40 47.69
C ASP A 224 27.59 -1.04 47.74
N GLU A 225 26.29 -1.22 47.44
CA GLU A 225 25.62 -2.52 47.55
C GLU A 225 25.64 -3.35 46.26
N LEU A 226 25.63 -2.70 45.08
CA LEU A 226 25.56 -3.37 43.77
C LEU A 226 26.79 -3.12 42.87
N GLY A 227 27.63 -2.12 43.18
CA GLY A 227 28.74 -1.72 42.31
C GLY A 227 28.27 -1.06 41.00
N LEU A 228 27.03 -0.57 40.96
CA LEU A 228 26.41 0.01 39.77
C LEU A 228 26.17 1.50 39.96
N ASP A 229 26.38 2.27 38.89
CA ASP A 229 25.92 3.66 38.82
C ASP A 229 24.38 3.72 38.68
N PRO A 230 23.73 4.82 39.11
CA PRO A 230 22.28 5.00 38.97
C PRO A 230 21.84 4.90 37.52
N GLY A 231 20.70 4.26 37.28
CA GLY A 231 20.08 4.17 35.98
C GLY A 231 19.64 5.53 35.40
N PRO A 232 19.24 5.56 34.11
CA PRO A 232 18.87 6.78 33.41
C PRO A 232 17.77 7.59 34.11
N ALA A 233 16.77 6.93 34.69
CA ALA A 233 15.65 7.62 35.35
C ALA A 233 16.07 8.50 36.54
N LEU A 234 17.10 8.10 37.31
CA LEU A 234 17.64 8.91 38.40
C LEU A 234 18.63 9.96 37.89
N THR A 235 19.42 9.63 36.88
CA THR A 235 20.39 10.55 36.27
C THR A 235 19.70 11.71 35.54
N ASP A 236 18.66 11.41 34.75
CA ASP A 236 17.84 12.39 34.05
C ASP A 236 17.07 13.29 35.03
N LEU A 237 16.62 12.74 36.16
CA LEU A 237 15.97 13.52 37.21
C LEU A 237 16.96 14.44 37.93
N GLU A 238 18.17 13.95 38.23
CA GLU A 238 19.26 14.76 38.78
C GLU A 238 19.59 15.93 37.84
N GLU A 239 19.73 15.65 36.54
CA GLU A 239 19.94 16.68 35.52
C GLU A 239 18.76 17.64 35.42
N ALA A 240 17.51 17.16 35.38
CA ALA A 240 16.34 18.01 35.30
C ALA A 240 16.23 18.98 36.49
N VAL A 241 16.56 18.52 37.70
CA VAL A 241 16.56 19.35 38.91
C VAL A 241 17.70 20.38 38.88
N LEU A 242 18.90 19.99 38.40
CA LEU A 242 20.06 20.89 38.28
C LEU A 242 19.88 21.93 37.16
N ALA A 243 19.34 21.51 36.01
CA ALA A 243 19.10 22.34 34.83
C ALA A 243 17.78 23.13 34.88
N GLN A 244 16.99 22.97 35.96
CA GLN A 244 15.69 23.63 36.14
C GLN A 244 14.73 23.37 34.97
N ARG A 245 14.64 22.11 34.52
CA ARG A 245 13.68 21.68 33.49
C ARG A 245 12.27 21.56 34.08
N LEU A 246 11.65 22.71 34.34
CA LEU A 246 10.37 22.83 35.03
C LEU A 246 9.21 22.18 34.26
N ASP A 247 9.30 22.06 32.94
CA ASP A 247 8.37 21.35 32.08
C ASP A 247 8.24 19.87 32.47
N LEU A 248 9.38 19.17 32.57
CA LEU A 248 9.43 17.75 32.93
C LEU A 248 9.04 17.51 34.39
N LEU A 249 9.57 18.35 35.29
CA LEU A 249 9.34 18.21 36.73
C LEU A 249 7.88 18.49 37.10
N HIS A 250 7.22 19.45 36.45
CA HIS A 250 5.77 19.68 36.65
C HIS A 250 4.90 18.60 36.02
N ALA A 251 5.25 18.05 34.86
CA ALA A 251 4.51 16.94 34.25
C ALA A 251 4.53 15.67 35.14
N ALA A 252 5.61 15.47 35.90
CA ALA A 252 5.76 14.38 36.85
C ALA A 252 5.05 14.60 38.20
N THR A 253 4.69 15.84 38.56
CA THR A 253 4.17 16.20 39.91
C THR A 253 2.80 16.86 39.91
N ARG A 254 2.12 17.00 38.76
CA ARG A 254 0.76 17.58 38.69
C ARG A 254 -0.17 16.69 37.87
N ALA A 255 -1.45 16.67 38.26
CA ALA A 255 -2.50 16.10 37.43
C ALA A 255 -2.61 16.88 36.10
N PRO A 256 -2.91 16.21 34.97
CA PRO A 256 -3.27 16.88 33.73
C PRO A 256 -4.55 17.71 33.94
N GLY A 257 -4.56 18.97 33.51
CA GLY A 257 -5.80 19.76 33.43
C GLY A 257 -6.72 19.25 32.32
N PRO A 258 -8.02 19.62 32.31
CA PRO A 258 -8.92 19.21 31.23
C PRO A 258 -8.48 19.83 29.90
N ALA A 259 -8.19 18.95 28.94
CA ALA A 259 -7.82 19.22 27.54
C ALA A 259 -6.63 20.20 27.34
N GLY A 260 -5.43 19.65 27.51
CA GLY A 260 -4.18 20.20 26.98
C GLY A 260 -3.19 19.06 26.79
N THR A 261 -2.78 18.83 25.55
CA THR A 261 -1.82 17.83 25.11
C THR A 261 -0.53 17.89 25.94
N ALA A 262 -0.30 16.88 26.77
CA ALA A 262 0.94 16.64 27.51
C ALA A 262 1.14 15.12 27.70
N PRO A 263 2.40 14.66 27.76
CA PRO A 263 2.85 13.38 27.22
C PRO A 263 2.50 12.24 28.17
N VAL A 264 1.76 11.26 27.64
CA VAL A 264 1.53 9.99 28.32
C VAL A 264 2.61 9.04 27.86
N THR A 265 3.40 8.54 28.81
CA THR A 265 4.25 7.36 28.64
C THR A 265 3.34 6.20 28.30
N ILE A 266 3.31 5.76 27.04
CA ILE A 266 2.56 4.58 26.61
C ILE A 266 3.52 3.64 25.91
N SER A 267 3.61 2.44 26.47
CA SER A 267 4.24 1.26 25.87
C SER A 267 3.89 1.11 24.39
N ALA A 268 4.92 0.79 23.61
CA ALA A 268 4.78 0.27 22.25
C ALA A 268 3.65 -0.79 22.18
N PRO A 269 2.95 -0.93 21.04
CA PRO A 269 2.12 -2.11 20.82
C PRO A 269 3.00 -3.33 21.13
N ARG A 270 2.50 -4.25 21.97
CA ARG A 270 3.20 -5.49 22.34
C ARG A 270 3.84 -6.04 21.08
N ALA A 271 5.17 -5.91 21.01
CA ALA A 271 5.97 -6.82 20.24
C ALA A 271 5.49 -8.22 20.59
N ALA A 272 5.47 -9.09 19.59
CA ALA A 272 5.38 -10.52 19.76
C ALA A 272 6.01 -10.90 21.09
N GLU A 273 5.21 -11.52 21.96
CA GLU A 273 5.63 -11.96 23.27
C GLU A 273 7.03 -12.54 23.18
N ASN A 274 7.89 -12.13 24.12
CA ASN A 274 9.17 -12.79 24.34
C ASN A 274 8.91 -14.29 24.45
N TRP A 275 9.10 -15.00 23.34
CA TRP A 275 9.65 -16.34 23.33
C TRP A 275 11.11 -16.19 23.74
N THR A 276 11.34 -15.93 25.02
CA THR A 276 12.41 -16.64 25.72
C THR A 276 11.83 -17.94 26.24
N ASP A 277 11.20 -18.70 25.34
CA ASP A 277 11.33 -20.14 25.42
C ASP A 277 12.72 -20.44 24.85
N PRO A 278 13.59 -21.21 25.54
CA PRO A 278 14.85 -21.70 24.98
C PRO A 278 14.70 -22.54 23.69
N THR A 279 13.50 -22.63 23.10
CA THR A 279 13.12 -23.45 21.95
C THR A 279 12.71 -22.65 20.70
N GLY A 280 12.97 -21.33 20.62
CA GLY A 280 12.77 -20.56 19.38
C GLY A 280 13.47 -21.22 18.17
N PRO A 281 12.86 -21.20 16.96
CA PRO A 281 13.42 -21.91 15.81
C PRO A 281 14.79 -21.33 15.42
N LEU A 282 15.81 -22.18 15.43
CA LEU A 282 17.20 -21.83 15.08
C LEU A 282 17.25 -21.12 13.71
N PHE A 283 17.79 -19.90 13.69
CA PHE A 283 18.18 -19.21 12.45
C PHE A 283 19.54 -19.75 12.00
N VAL A 284 19.64 -20.25 10.77
CA VAL A 284 20.83 -20.94 10.26
C VAL A 284 21.30 -20.35 8.94
N GLY A 285 22.59 -20.04 8.87
CA GLY A 285 23.24 -19.48 7.68
C GLY A 285 22.91 -18.01 7.48
N ARG A 286 23.19 -17.49 6.28
CA ARG A 286 22.97 -16.09 5.86
C ARG A 286 23.89 -15.05 6.49
N ASP A 287 25.05 -15.46 7.00
CA ASP A 287 26.01 -14.57 7.64
C ASP A 287 26.56 -13.49 6.67
N LEU A 288 26.74 -13.85 5.39
CA LEU A 288 27.20 -12.92 4.35
C LEU A 288 26.12 -11.89 4.03
N GLU A 289 24.89 -12.34 3.82
CA GLU A 289 23.74 -11.48 3.54
C GLU A 289 23.48 -10.52 4.70
N LEU A 290 23.50 -11.00 5.95
CA LEU A 290 23.37 -10.16 7.15
C LEU A 290 24.51 -9.13 7.26
N ALA A 291 25.75 -9.50 6.94
CA ALA A 291 26.88 -8.57 6.96
C ALA A 291 26.74 -7.46 5.90
N GLU A 292 26.27 -7.78 4.69
CA GLU A 292 25.99 -6.78 3.66
C GLU A 292 24.88 -5.81 4.10
N ILE A 293 23.80 -6.33 4.67
CA ILE A 293 22.68 -5.52 5.17
C ILE A 293 23.13 -4.61 6.32
N ALA A 294 23.92 -5.13 7.26
CA ALA A 294 24.48 -4.33 8.35
C ALA A 294 25.36 -3.18 7.82
N GLY A 295 26.12 -3.43 6.76
CA GLY A 295 26.90 -2.40 6.07
C GLY A 295 26.03 -1.30 5.44
N VAL A 296 24.90 -1.67 4.83
CA VAL A 296 23.93 -0.72 4.26
C VAL A 296 23.22 0.06 5.37
N ALA A 297 22.79 -0.62 6.43
CA ALA A 297 22.17 -0.01 7.60
C ALA A 297 23.10 1.04 8.23
N ALA A 298 24.39 0.73 8.44
CA ALA A 298 25.35 1.69 8.99
C ALA A 298 25.48 2.98 8.16
N ARG A 299 25.46 2.88 6.81
CA ARG A 299 25.46 4.06 5.92
C ARG A 299 24.15 4.85 6.02
N ALA A 300 23.02 4.15 6.04
CA ALA A 300 21.70 4.75 6.22
C ALA A 300 21.57 5.49 7.56
N ALA A 301 22.08 4.94 8.66
CA ALA A 301 22.13 5.64 9.94
C ALA A 301 22.98 6.92 9.91
N ALA A 302 24.03 6.95 9.07
CA ALA A 302 24.87 8.12 8.86
C ALA A 302 24.24 9.19 7.94
N GLY A 303 23.09 8.91 7.33
CA GLY A 303 22.33 9.86 6.48
C GLY A 303 22.40 9.60 4.98
N ASP A 304 22.96 8.46 4.55
CA ASP A 304 22.97 8.02 3.15
C ASP A 304 21.95 6.90 2.96
N ALA A 305 20.76 7.23 2.47
CA ALA A 305 19.63 6.30 2.46
C ALA A 305 19.95 4.99 1.73
N GLY A 306 19.60 3.87 2.36
CA GLY A 306 19.90 2.53 1.86
C GLY A 306 18.66 1.85 1.28
N VAL A 307 18.79 1.21 0.12
CA VAL A 307 17.75 0.33 -0.44
C VAL A 307 18.30 -1.08 -0.59
N VAL A 308 17.61 -2.05 0.01
CA VAL A 308 17.92 -3.49 -0.06
C VAL A 308 16.76 -4.23 -0.69
N LEU A 309 17.03 -4.98 -1.76
CA LEU A 309 16.04 -5.81 -2.46
C LEU A 309 16.41 -7.29 -2.28
N ILE A 310 15.56 -8.04 -1.59
CA ILE A 310 15.76 -9.45 -1.29
C ILE A 310 14.90 -10.28 -2.25
N SER A 311 15.54 -11.09 -3.09
CA SER A 311 14.88 -12.00 -4.02
C SER A 311 15.13 -13.46 -3.61
N GLY A 312 14.20 -14.35 -3.94
CA GLY A 312 14.38 -15.78 -3.72
C GLY A 312 13.09 -16.56 -3.92
N GLU A 313 13.22 -17.86 -4.13
CA GLU A 313 12.08 -18.77 -4.34
C GLU A 313 11.18 -18.89 -3.09
N PRO A 314 9.94 -19.39 -3.23
CA PRO A 314 9.09 -19.70 -2.08
C PRO A 314 9.80 -20.61 -1.08
N GLY A 315 9.75 -20.26 0.22
CA GLY A 315 10.41 -21.02 1.28
C GLY A 315 11.92 -20.77 1.45
N ALA A 316 12.55 -19.93 0.61
CA ALA A 316 13.99 -19.61 0.69
C ALA A 316 14.43 -18.87 1.99
N GLY A 317 13.47 -18.43 2.81
CA GLY A 317 13.74 -17.76 4.10
C GLY A 317 13.68 -16.24 4.07
N LYS A 318 13.15 -15.61 3.00
CA LYS A 318 13.03 -14.14 2.85
C LYS A 318 12.41 -13.46 4.08
N SER A 319 11.19 -13.86 4.47
CA SER A 319 10.49 -13.29 5.63
C SER A 319 11.23 -13.52 6.95
N THR A 320 11.93 -14.66 7.10
CA THR A 320 12.74 -14.94 8.30
C THR A 320 13.98 -14.06 8.35
N LEU A 321 14.64 -13.83 7.21
CA LEU A 321 15.76 -12.88 7.11
C LEU A 321 15.29 -11.45 7.42
N MET A 322 14.14 -11.02 6.90
CA MET A 322 13.57 -9.70 7.20
C MET A 322 13.23 -9.49 8.68
N ALA A 323 12.63 -10.50 9.32
CA ALA A 323 12.40 -10.47 10.76
C ALA A 323 13.73 -10.38 11.53
N ARG A 324 14.73 -11.17 11.13
CA ARG A 324 16.07 -11.12 11.74
C ARG A 324 16.73 -9.76 11.59
N ILE A 325 16.60 -9.11 10.43
CA ILE A 325 17.08 -7.74 10.20
C ILE A 325 16.38 -6.78 11.18
N ALA A 326 15.06 -6.85 11.29
CA ALA A 326 14.30 -5.99 12.19
C ALA A 326 14.74 -6.16 13.67
N ASP A 327 15.03 -7.40 14.09
CA ASP A 327 15.48 -7.72 15.45
C ASP A 327 16.94 -7.30 15.72
N ASP A 328 17.82 -7.35 14.72
CA ASP A 328 19.24 -7.01 14.84
C ASP A 328 19.51 -5.49 14.85
N LEU A 329 18.53 -4.66 14.47
CA LEU A 329 18.64 -3.21 14.50
C LEU A 329 18.42 -2.67 15.92
N ASP A 330 19.43 -2.01 16.46
CA ASP A 330 19.39 -1.41 17.81
C ASP A 330 18.24 -0.40 17.96
N PRO A 331 17.27 -0.63 18.87
CA PRO A 331 16.17 0.29 19.13
C PRO A 331 16.61 1.68 19.60
N ALA A 332 17.82 1.87 20.14
CA ALA A 332 18.29 3.22 20.47
C ALA A 332 18.63 4.04 19.21
N THR A 333 18.98 3.37 18.12
CA THR A 333 19.41 3.99 16.86
C THR A 333 18.31 3.98 15.79
N TRP A 334 17.45 2.96 15.77
CA TRP A 334 16.51 2.68 14.69
C TRP A 334 15.06 2.66 15.15
N LEU A 335 14.18 3.34 14.41
CA LEU A 335 12.75 3.06 14.37
C LEU A 335 12.51 2.01 13.28
N VAL A 336 11.83 0.91 13.60
CA VAL A 336 11.53 -0.15 12.62
C VAL A 336 10.03 -0.19 12.34
N ALA A 337 9.68 -0.11 11.06
CA ALA A 337 8.33 -0.17 10.55
C ALA A 337 8.23 -1.34 9.56
N THR A 338 7.40 -2.33 9.88
CA THR A 338 7.25 -3.53 9.06
C THR A 338 5.85 -3.58 8.49
N GLY A 339 5.74 -3.86 7.20
CA GLY A 339 4.48 -4.08 6.52
C GLY A 339 4.58 -5.27 5.60
N ARG A 340 3.48 -5.97 5.39
CA ARG A 340 3.41 -7.12 4.50
C ARG A 340 2.32 -6.91 3.46
N CYS A 341 2.65 -7.20 2.20
CA CYS A 341 1.64 -7.30 1.15
C CYS A 341 0.69 -8.45 1.49
N PRO A 342 -0.61 -8.18 1.65
CA PRO A 342 -1.57 -9.15 2.15
C PRO A 342 -1.70 -10.35 1.20
N GLU A 343 -1.87 -11.54 1.78
CA GLU A 343 -1.98 -12.76 0.99
C GLU A 343 -3.38 -12.97 0.38
N THR A 344 -4.38 -12.26 0.89
CA THR A 344 -5.77 -12.30 0.44
C THR A 344 -6.01 -11.27 -0.65
N GLU A 345 -6.50 -11.74 -1.80
CA GLU A 345 -7.20 -10.87 -2.74
C GLU A 345 -8.38 -10.22 -1.97
N GLY A 346 -8.46 -8.89 -1.94
CA GLY A 346 -9.50 -8.19 -1.17
C GLY A 346 -9.02 -7.46 0.08
N ALA A 347 -7.72 -7.31 0.28
CA ALA A 347 -7.21 -6.33 1.25
C ALA A 347 -7.28 -4.90 0.68
N PRO A 348 -7.38 -3.87 1.54
CA PRO A 348 -7.42 -2.49 1.07
C PRO A 348 -6.13 -2.08 0.33
N PRO A 349 -6.21 -1.17 -0.66
CA PRO A 349 -5.02 -0.70 -1.38
C PRO A 349 -3.97 -0.09 -0.44
N ALA A 350 -2.70 -0.25 -0.80
CA ALA A 350 -1.54 0.22 -0.05
C ALA A 350 -1.36 -0.41 1.35
N TRP A 351 -1.96 -1.59 1.59
CA TRP A 351 -2.03 -2.19 2.93
C TRP A 351 -0.67 -2.34 3.61
N ALA A 352 0.39 -2.72 2.88
CA ALA A 352 1.72 -2.87 3.45
C ALA A 352 2.23 -1.55 4.06
N TRP A 353 1.90 -0.41 3.45
CA TRP A 353 2.21 0.90 4.01
C TRP A 353 1.33 1.26 5.19
N ILE A 354 0.04 0.91 5.15
CA ILE A 354 -0.85 1.12 6.29
C ILE A 354 -0.33 0.36 7.51
N GLU A 355 0.05 -0.90 7.34
CA GLU A 355 0.61 -1.74 8.41
C GLU A 355 1.94 -1.18 8.92
N ALA A 356 2.84 -0.77 8.03
CA ALA A 356 4.14 -0.20 8.40
C ALA A 356 4.02 1.17 9.10
N LEU A 357 3.16 2.05 8.60
CA LEU A 357 3.12 3.46 9.01
C LEU A 357 2.12 3.75 10.13
N SER A 358 1.03 2.99 10.26
CA SER A 358 0.02 3.22 11.31
C SER A 358 0.61 3.23 12.73
N PRO A 359 1.53 2.31 13.11
CA PRO A 359 2.19 2.37 14.42
C PRO A 359 3.01 3.65 14.62
N LEU A 360 3.63 4.19 13.56
CA LEU A 360 4.47 5.38 13.63
C LEU A 360 3.65 6.66 13.88
N THR A 361 2.36 6.69 13.52
CA THR A 361 1.47 7.84 13.80
C THR A 361 1.30 8.12 15.30
N ARG A 362 1.52 7.10 16.14
CA ARG A 362 1.50 7.23 17.61
C ARG A 362 2.78 7.86 18.16
N ILE A 363 3.88 7.77 17.41
CA ILE A 363 5.21 8.31 17.77
C ILE A 363 5.33 9.75 17.27
N ALA A 364 4.92 10.01 16.04
CA ALA A 364 4.86 11.35 15.46
C ALA A 364 3.47 11.63 14.87
N PRO A 365 2.69 12.55 15.46
CA PRO A 365 1.38 12.89 14.90
C PRO A 365 1.53 13.45 13.48
N LEU A 366 0.52 13.23 12.64
CA LEU A 366 0.54 13.64 11.23
C LEU A 366 0.55 15.18 11.07
N ASN A 367 0.03 15.92 12.05
CA ASN A 367 -0.02 17.40 12.07
C ASN A 367 -0.55 17.98 10.74
N GLU A 368 0.24 18.85 10.08
CA GLU A 368 -0.08 19.48 8.79
C GLU A 368 -0.25 18.47 7.63
N HIS A 369 0.18 17.22 7.81
CA HIS A 369 0.04 16.15 6.81
C HIS A 369 -1.24 15.32 6.99
N ALA A 370 -2.04 15.56 8.04
CA ALA A 370 -3.20 14.73 8.38
C ALA A 370 -4.22 14.64 7.23
N ASP A 371 -4.57 15.77 6.61
CA ASP A 371 -5.56 15.81 5.52
C ASP A 371 -5.05 15.08 4.27
N ALA A 372 -3.77 15.28 3.92
CA ALA A 372 -3.15 14.66 2.75
C ALA A 372 -2.89 13.15 2.93
N LEU A 373 -2.67 12.70 4.17
CA LEU A 373 -2.47 11.29 4.51
C LEU A 373 -3.75 10.58 4.95
N ALA A 374 -4.87 11.29 5.10
CA ALA A 374 -6.15 10.67 5.44
C ALA A 374 -6.56 9.54 4.50
N PRO A 375 -6.36 9.62 3.16
CA PRO A 375 -6.63 8.48 2.28
C PRO A 375 -5.84 7.21 2.63
N LEU A 376 -4.60 7.35 3.11
CA LEU A 376 -3.75 6.22 3.48
C LEU A 376 -3.97 5.76 4.94
N LEU A 377 -4.03 6.69 5.89
CA LEU A 377 -3.92 6.43 7.33
C LEU A 377 -5.13 6.89 8.17
N GLY A 378 -6.17 7.46 7.56
CA GLY A 378 -7.34 8.02 8.27
C GLY A 378 -8.68 7.42 7.85
N ASP A 379 -9.69 7.58 8.73
CA ASP A 379 -11.11 7.29 8.45
C ASP A 379 -11.86 8.50 7.86
N ALA A 380 -11.17 9.63 7.67
CA ALA A 380 -11.79 10.88 7.22
C ALA A 380 -12.10 10.86 5.72
N ARG A 381 -13.27 11.41 5.36
CA ARG A 381 -13.70 11.61 3.98
C ARG A 381 -12.76 12.62 3.31
N PRO A 382 -11.99 12.26 2.26
CA PRO A 382 -11.23 13.26 1.52
C PRO A 382 -12.20 14.25 0.85
N PRO A 383 -11.80 15.51 0.66
CA PRO A 383 -12.57 16.46 -0.13
C PRO A 383 -12.84 15.87 -1.53
N SER A 384 -14.01 16.19 -2.08
CA SER A 384 -14.53 15.61 -3.32
C SER A 384 -13.61 15.86 -4.52
N ASP A 385 -13.41 14.80 -5.31
CA ASP A 385 -12.97 14.81 -6.71
C ASP A 385 -11.52 15.27 -6.97
N GLU A 386 -10.57 14.70 -6.23
CA GLU A 386 -9.14 14.90 -6.47
C GLU A 386 -8.58 13.69 -7.23
N GLY A 387 -8.27 13.85 -8.52
CA GLY A 387 -7.64 12.84 -9.39
C GLY A 387 -6.19 12.51 -9.00
N ALA A 388 -5.32 12.31 -10.00
CA ALA A 388 -3.86 12.12 -9.83
C ALA A 388 -3.17 13.18 -8.94
N ALA A 389 -3.78 14.37 -8.79
CA ALA A 389 -3.38 15.42 -7.87
C ALA A 389 -3.28 14.97 -6.41
N GLY A 390 -4.29 14.22 -5.95
CA GLY A 390 -4.38 13.77 -4.58
C GLY A 390 -3.35 12.69 -4.25
N ARG A 391 -3.13 11.76 -5.18
CA ARG A 391 -2.14 10.67 -5.05
C ARG A 391 -0.73 11.17 -4.73
N PHE A 392 -0.22 12.11 -5.52
CA PHE A 392 1.11 12.66 -5.25
C PHE A 392 1.15 13.55 -4.02
N ARG A 393 0.11 14.33 -3.72
CA ARG A 393 0.04 15.05 -2.43
C ARG A 393 0.17 14.07 -1.26
N MET A 394 -0.49 12.92 -1.34
CA MET A 394 -0.39 11.86 -0.35
C MET A 394 1.05 11.28 -0.28
N HIS A 395 1.67 10.92 -1.40
CA HIS A 395 3.06 10.42 -1.42
C HIS A 395 4.06 11.43 -0.86
N ARG A 396 3.95 12.68 -1.28
CA ARG A 396 4.81 13.77 -0.83
C ARG A 396 4.59 14.08 0.65
N ALA A 397 3.35 14.05 1.12
CA ALA A 397 3.04 14.19 2.54
C ALA A 397 3.61 13.03 3.35
N ALA A 398 3.55 11.79 2.83
CA ALA A 398 4.17 10.63 3.45
C ALA A 398 5.69 10.82 3.56
N CYS A 399 6.36 11.18 2.45
CA CYS A 399 7.80 11.42 2.44
C CYS A 399 8.20 12.59 3.35
N ALA A 400 7.46 13.70 3.33
CA ALA A 400 7.70 14.84 4.22
C ALA A 400 7.56 14.46 5.69
N TRP A 401 6.51 13.73 6.04
CA TRP A 401 6.28 13.24 7.39
C TRP A 401 7.36 12.26 7.86
N LEU A 402 7.75 11.30 7.01
CA LEU A 402 8.84 10.36 7.30
C LEU A 402 10.18 11.08 7.49
N ARG A 403 10.47 12.10 6.67
CA ARG A 403 11.67 12.93 6.84
C ARG A 403 11.62 13.70 8.17
N ALA A 404 10.48 14.31 8.49
CA ALA A 404 10.28 15.01 9.76
C ALA A 404 10.43 14.07 10.96
N LEU A 405 9.94 12.82 10.87
CA LEU A 405 10.07 11.79 11.89
C LEU A 405 11.55 11.45 12.17
N THR A 406 12.36 11.22 11.14
CA THR A 406 13.81 10.96 11.32
C THR A 406 14.55 12.16 11.94
N GLY A 407 14.15 13.39 11.57
CA GLY A 407 14.72 14.60 12.13
C GLY A 407 14.35 14.84 13.60
N ALA A 408 13.07 14.66 13.96
CA ALA A 408 12.55 14.92 15.29
C ALA A 408 12.96 13.85 16.32
N SER A 409 13.02 12.58 15.90
CA SER A 409 13.39 11.47 16.80
C SER A 409 14.90 11.34 17.00
N GLY A 410 15.72 11.92 16.10
CA GLY A 410 17.17 11.70 16.04
C GLY A 410 17.58 10.29 15.61
N ARG A 411 16.62 9.37 15.45
CA ARG A 411 16.79 7.96 15.07
C ARG A 411 16.66 7.79 13.56
N ALA A 412 17.37 6.80 13.03
CA ALA A 412 17.18 6.34 11.66
C ALA A 412 15.87 5.53 11.56
N LEU A 413 15.30 5.43 10.36
CA LEU A 413 14.06 4.68 10.10
C LEU A 413 14.35 3.49 9.18
N ALA A 414 14.02 2.28 9.61
CA ALA A 414 14.02 1.09 8.77
C ALA A 414 12.58 0.74 8.38
N ILE A 415 12.29 0.69 7.08
CA ILE A 415 11.00 0.28 6.52
C ILE A 415 11.18 -1.08 5.83
N VAL A 416 10.46 -2.08 6.31
CA VAL A 416 10.61 -3.49 5.91
C VAL A 416 9.30 -3.94 5.25
N LEU A 417 9.29 -4.09 3.92
CA LEU A 417 8.10 -4.46 3.15
C LEU A 417 8.23 -5.86 2.55
N ASP A 418 7.47 -6.82 3.09
CA ASP A 418 7.52 -8.22 2.69
C ASP A 418 6.51 -8.55 1.58
N ASP A 419 6.80 -9.59 0.80
CA ASP A 419 5.93 -10.16 -0.25
C ASP A 419 5.51 -9.19 -1.38
N LEU A 420 6.40 -8.30 -1.84
CA LEU A 420 6.12 -7.32 -2.92
C LEU A 420 5.63 -7.92 -4.25
N HIS A 421 5.86 -9.21 -4.50
CA HIS A 421 5.26 -9.92 -5.64
C HIS A 421 3.71 -9.87 -5.65
N ARG A 422 3.08 -9.46 -4.54
CA ARG A 422 1.63 -9.24 -4.39
C ARG A 422 1.26 -7.76 -4.19
N ALA A 423 2.21 -6.84 -4.36
CA ALA A 423 1.95 -5.42 -4.17
C ALA A 423 1.02 -4.87 -5.26
N ASP A 424 0.05 -4.06 -4.85
CA ASP A 424 -0.74 -3.21 -5.76
C ASP A 424 0.09 -2.04 -6.30
N ALA A 425 -0.41 -1.36 -7.35
CA ALA A 425 0.31 -0.25 -7.97
C ALA A 425 0.54 0.93 -7.01
N GLU A 426 -0.32 1.09 -6.00
CA GLU A 426 -0.18 2.14 -4.99
C GLU A 426 0.97 1.86 -4.02
N THR A 427 1.10 0.62 -3.57
CA THR A 427 2.20 0.13 -2.73
C THR A 427 3.54 0.30 -3.43
N LEU A 428 3.61 -0.08 -4.72
CA LEU A 428 4.81 0.07 -5.55
C LEU A 428 5.11 1.55 -5.84
N GLY A 429 4.08 2.36 -6.11
CA GLY A 429 4.23 3.79 -6.35
C GLY A 429 4.84 4.53 -5.15
N LEU A 430 4.33 4.25 -3.94
CA LEU A 430 4.86 4.85 -2.71
C LEU A 430 6.26 4.33 -2.35
N LEU A 431 6.57 3.07 -2.66
CA LEU A 431 7.93 2.50 -2.53
C LEU A 431 8.95 3.26 -3.38
N VAL A 432 8.63 3.52 -4.64
CA VAL A 432 9.48 4.33 -5.52
C VAL A 432 9.58 5.75 -4.97
N ALA A 433 8.47 6.40 -4.61
CA ALA A 433 8.49 7.77 -4.09
C ALA A 433 9.37 7.92 -2.84
N VAL A 434 9.25 7.01 -1.87
CA VAL A 434 10.07 6.99 -0.65
C VAL A 434 11.55 6.80 -0.98
N ALA A 435 11.88 5.86 -1.88
CA ALA A 435 13.27 5.61 -2.28
C ALA A 435 13.91 6.80 -3.04
N GLU A 436 13.11 7.55 -3.80
CA GLU A 436 13.60 8.71 -4.56
C GLU A 436 13.70 9.99 -3.72
N GLU A 437 12.67 10.29 -2.91
CA GLU A 437 12.61 11.53 -2.15
C GLU A 437 13.47 11.48 -0.89
N LEU A 438 13.64 10.32 -0.25
CA LEU A 438 14.35 10.22 1.04
C LEU A 438 15.84 9.91 0.91
N THR A 439 16.44 10.12 -0.26
CA THR A 439 17.88 9.85 -0.53
C THR A 439 18.85 10.49 0.44
N ALA A 440 18.54 11.68 0.96
CA ALA A 440 19.37 12.40 1.96
C ALA A 440 18.87 12.25 3.41
N ALA A 441 17.97 11.30 3.67
CA ALA A 441 17.43 11.03 5.00
C ALA A 441 18.08 9.77 5.61
N ARG A 442 17.94 9.62 6.93
CA ARG A 442 18.42 8.44 7.65
C ARG A 442 17.45 7.27 7.51
N VAL A 443 17.28 6.74 6.30
CA VAL A 443 16.27 5.73 5.96
C VAL A 443 16.91 4.48 5.37
N LEU A 444 16.50 3.31 5.86
CA LEU A 444 16.80 2.00 5.28
C LEU A 444 15.49 1.38 4.77
N LEU A 445 15.40 1.14 3.47
CA LEU A 445 14.27 0.48 2.85
C LEU A 445 14.66 -0.95 2.48
N VAL A 446 13.98 -1.94 3.08
CA VAL A 446 14.19 -3.36 2.81
C VAL A 446 12.92 -3.91 2.19
N ALA A 447 13.01 -4.49 1.00
CA ALA A 447 11.85 -5.10 0.37
C ALA A 447 12.15 -6.49 -0.20
N ALA A 448 11.20 -7.41 -0.07
CA ALA A 448 11.35 -8.79 -0.55
C ALA A 448 10.34 -9.17 -1.62
N TYR A 449 10.79 -9.88 -2.65
CA TYR A 449 9.95 -10.32 -3.77
C TYR A 449 10.36 -11.69 -4.32
N ARG A 450 9.54 -12.21 -5.25
CA ARG A 450 9.80 -13.47 -5.96
C ARG A 450 10.19 -13.16 -7.41
N PRO A 451 11.33 -13.68 -7.89
CA PRO A 451 11.76 -13.40 -9.26
C PRO A 451 10.96 -14.15 -10.34
N SER A 452 10.27 -15.23 -9.98
CA SER A 452 9.44 -16.03 -10.90
C SER A 452 8.08 -15.40 -11.23
N ASP A 453 7.60 -14.48 -10.38
CA ASP A 453 6.22 -13.99 -10.35
C ASP A 453 6.17 -12.45 -10.48
N VAL A 454 7.04 -11.87 -11.32
CA VAL A 454 7.13 -10.41 -11.47
C VAL A 454 6.07 -9.91 -12.46
N THR A 455 5.25 -8.95 -12.05
CA THR A 455 4.28 -8.27 -12.93
C THR A 455 4.94 -7.08 -13.63
N ASP A 456 4.36 -6.62 -14.75
CA ASP A 456 4.84 -5.42 -15.47
C ASP A 456 5.01 -4.20 -14.54
N ALA A 457 4.05 -3.98 -13.62
CA ALA A 457 4.11 -2.89 -12.64
C ALA A 457 5.29 -3.03 -11.66
N GLN A 458 5.65 -4.26 -11.30
CA GLN A 458 6.82 -4.54 -10.46
C GLN A 458 8.12 -4.38 -11.24
N GLU A 459 8.15 -4.77 -12.52
CA GLU A 459 9.30 -4.50 -13.38
C GLU A 459 9.57 -3.00 -13.49
N ASP A 460 8.52 -2.20 -13.72
CA ASP A 460 8.60 -0.73 -13.77
C ASP A 460 9.13 -0.16 -12.44
N ALA A 461 8.62 -0.63 -11.30
CA ALA A 461 9.09 -0.19 -9.98
C ALA A 461 10.55 -0.60 -9.72
N LEU A 462 10.94 -1.83 -10.05
CA LEU A 462 12.31 -2.33 -9.91
C LEU A 462 13.30 -1.60 -10.84
N ALA A 463 12.84 -1.18 -12.02
CA ALA A 463 13.60 -0.35 -12.95
C ALA A 463 13.79 1.07 -12.41
N ALA A 464 12.75 1.69 -11.86
CA ALA A 464 12.85 2.99 -11.19
C ALA A 464 13.82 2.95 -10.00
N LEU A 465 13.74 1.89 -9.18
CA LEU A 465 14.67 1.67 -8.06
C LEU A 465 16.11 1.42 -8.52
N ALA A 466 16.35 0.89 -9.72
CA ALA A 466 17.71 0.61 -10.21
C ALA A 466 18.59 1.87 -10.27
N GLY A 467 18.00 3.04 -10.54
CA GLY A 467 18.70 4.34 -10.50
C GLY A 467 19.26 4.72 -9.13
N ARG A 468 18.83 4.04 -8.05
CA ARG A 468 19.29 4.24 -6.67
C ARG A 468 20.37 3.26 -6.24
N SER A 469 20.90 2.45 -7.17
CA SER A 469 21.92 1.43 -6.90
C SER A 469 21.57 0.53 -5.69
N PRO A 470 20.37 -0.09 -5.67
CA PRO A 470 19.92 -0.89 -4.53
C PRO A 470 20.84 -2.10 -4.36
N THR A 471 21.10 -2.47 -3.10
CA THR A 471 21.80 -3.73 -2.79
C THR A 471 20.84 -4.88 -3.05
N ARG A 472 21.15 -5.71 -4.06
CA ARG A 472 20.30 -6.83 -4.48
C ARG A 472 20.85 -8.12 -3.89
N LEU A 473 20.08 -8.76 -3.02
CA LEU A 473 20.42 -10.02 -2.39
C LEU A 473 19.57 -11.13 -3.01
N HIS A 474 20.22 -12.16 -3.55
CA HIS A 474 19.55 -13.36 -4.03
C HIS A 474 19.74 -14.49 -3.02
N LEU A 475 18.64 -15.01 -2.49
CA LEU A 475 18.67 -16.09 -1.50
C LEU A 475 18.65 -17.45 -2.19
N ASP A 476 19.84 -18.03 -2.37
CA ASP A 476 20.04 -19.40 -2.84
C ASP A 476 19.70 -20.45 -1.76
N GLY A 477 19.77 -21.74 -2.07
CA GLY A 477 19.67 -22.80 -1.06
C GLY A 477 20.71 -22.68 0.06
N LEU A 478 20.39 -23.17 1.25
CA LEU A 478 21.34 -23.31 2.36
C LEU A 478 22.51 -24.23 1.96
N SER A 479 23.71 -23.92 2.47
CA SER A 479 24.87 -24.79 2.29
C SER A 479 24.65 -26.14 2.97
N GLU A 480 25.35 -27.19 2.54
CA GLU A 480 25.22 -28.52 3.14
C GLU A 480 25.49 -28.51 4.66
N GLY A 481 26.45 -27.70 5.11
CA GLY A 481 26.72 -27.52 6.55
C GLY A 481 25.62 -26.77 7.30
N ASP A 482 24.90 -25.86 6.65
CA ASP A 482 23.72 -25.20 7.22
C ASP A 482 22.51 -26.14 7.25
N VAL A 483 22.35 -26.98 6.21
CA VAL A 483 21.35 -28.05 6.18
C VAL A 483 21.58 -29.03 7.34
N GLU A 484 22.82 -29.43 7.61
CA GLU A 484 23.16 -30.30 8.76
C GLU A 484 22.73 -29.68 10.09
N ARG A 485 23.05 -28.40 10.32
CA ARG A 485 22.67 -27.68 11.55
C ARG A 485 21.15 -27.59 11.69
N LEU A 486 20.44 -27.29 10.61
CA LEU A 486 18.98 -27.21 10.61
C LEU A 486 18.32 -28.58 10.87
N VAL A 487 18.79 -29.64 10.20
CA VAL A 487 18.28 -31.01 10.39
C VAL A 487 18.52 -31.49 11.83
N THR A 488 19.73 -31.28 12.35
CA THR A 488 20.10 -31.66 13.72
C THR A 488 19.22 -30.96 14.75
N SER A 489 18.97 -29.66 14.56
CA SER A 489 18.08 -28.88 15.42
C SER A 489 16.65 -29.44 15.43
N VAL A 490 16.08 -29.77 14.26
CA VAL A 490 14.71 -30.29 14.16
C VAL A 490 14.57 -31.71 14.69
N CYS A 491 15.55 -32.58 14.44
CA CYS A 491 15.51 -33.97 14.88
C CYS A 491 15.90 -34.15 16.37
N GLY A 492 16.50 -33.14 17.00
CA GLY A 492 17.01 -33.21 18.39
C GLY A 492 18.19 -34.16 18.58
N ARG A 493 18.78 -34.67 17.48
CA ARG A 493 19.92 -35.60 17.46
C ARG A 493 20.70 -35.45 16.16
N GLY A 494 21.99 -35.80 16.18
CA GLY A 494 22.82 -35.87 14.98
C GLY A 494 22.30 -36.91 13.99
N VAL A 495 22.32 -36.57 12.71
CA VAL A 495 21.88 -37.43 11.59
C VAL A 495 23.11 -37.83 10.77
N GLU A 496 23.12 -39.03 10.20
CA GLU A 496 24.23 -39.51 9.38
C GLU A 496 24.47 -38.60 8.17
N ALA A 497 25.74 -38.26 7.89
CA ALA A 497 26.14 -37.34 6.82
C ALA A 497 25.55 -37.72 5.44
N GLY A 498 25.48 -39.01 5.12
CA GLY A 498 24.87 -39.48 3.86
C GLY A 498 23.37 -39.15 3.73
N THR A 499 22.64 -39.06 4.85
CA THR A 499 21.23 -38.64 4.86
C THR A 499 21.11 -37.13 4.70
N VAL A 500 22.00 -36.37 5.34
CA VAL A 500 22.03 -34.90 5.24
C VAL A 500 22.34 -34.47 3.81
N ALA A 501 23.36 -35.05 3.19
CA ALA A 501 23.72 -34.82 1.78
C ALA A 501 22.55 -35.15 0.85
N TRP A 502 21.88 -36.28 1.09
CA TRP A 502 20.71 -36.69 0.32
C TRP A 502 19.52 -35.72 0.47
N ILE A 503 19.26 -35.20 1.68
CA ILE A 503 18.25 -34.15 1.90
C ILE A 503 18.66 -32.85 1.20
N ALA A 504 19.93 -32.43 1.32
CA ALA A 504 20.43 -31.21 0.69
C ALA A 504 20.27 -31.26 -0.84
N GLU A 505 20.65 -32.38 -1.48
CA GLU A 505 20.51 -32.59 -2.92
C GLU A 505 19.05 -32.52 -3.38
N ARG A 506 18.13 -33.21 -2.68
CA ARG A 506 16.72 -33.29 -3.07
C ARG A 506 15.92 -32.04 -2.81
N THR A 507 16.34 -31.25 -1.83
CA THR A 507 15.66 -30.00 -1.46
C THR A 507 16.29 -28.78 -2.12
N GLY A 508 17.43 -28.94 -2.79
CA GLY A 508 18.25 -27.83 -3.28
C GLY A 508 18.67 -26.88 -2.15
N GLY A 509 18.78 -27.39 -0.91
CA GLY A 509 19.07 -26.59 0.28
C GLY A 509 17.95 -25.63 0.72
N ASN A 510 16.76 -25.66 0.11
CA ASN A 510 15.69 -24.72 0.48
C ASN A 510 15.26 -24.94 1.96
N PRO A 511 15.38 -23.93 2.85
CA PRO A 511 15.17 -24.09 4.29
C PRO A 511 13.81 -24.70 4.65
N PHE A 512 12.75 -24.34 3.92
CA PHE A 512 11.42 -24.87 4.17
C PHE A 512 11.35 -26.39 3.87
N TYR A 513 11.88 -26.81 2.72
CA TYR A 513 11.89 -28.22 2.34
C TYR A 513 12.78 -29.05 3.28
N VAL A 514 13.95 -28.53 3.63
CA VAL A 514 14.87 -29.18 4.59
C VAL A 514 14.17 -29.42 5.93
N ARG A 515 13.48 -28.40 6.45
CA ARG A 515 12.74 -28.49 7.72
C ARG A 515 11.62 -29.51 7.65
N GLU A 516 10.84 -29.55 6.57
CA GLU A 516 9.77 -30.54 6.41
C GLU A 516 10.30 -31.97 6.26
N SER A 517 11.38 -32.16 5.50
CA SER A 517 12.07 -33.46 5.40
C SER A 517 12.64 -33.92 6.74
N ALA A 518 13.21 -33.01 7.54
CA ALA A 518 13.72 -33.31 8.88
C ALA A 518 12.59 -33.68 9.86
N ARG A 519 11.44 -32.99 9.81
CA ARG A 519 10.25 -33.34 10.63
C ARG A 519 9.70 -34.72 10.27
N LEU A 520 9.64 -35.06 8.98
CA LEU A 520 9.27 -36.41 8.55
C LEU A 520 10.24 -37.46 9.08
N LEU A 521 11.54 -37.23 8.93
CA LEU A 521 12.60 -38.12 9.44
C LEU A 521 12.50 -38.33 10.96
N ALA A 522 12.24 -37.26 11.72
CA ALA A 522 12.03 -37.34 13.16
C ALA A 522 10.83 -38.22 13.53
N SER A 523 9.78 -38.23 12.69
CA SER A 523 8.57 -39.02 12.92
C SER A 523 8.64 -40.49 12.46
N GLU A 524 9.43 -40.82 11.42
CA GLU A 524 9.52 -42.17 10.82
C GLU A 524 10.68 -43.03 11.34
N GLY A 525 11.68 -42.43 11.99
CA GLY A 525 12.72 -43.15 12.75
C GLY A 525 13.79 -43.90 11.93
N SER A 526 13.69 -44.04 10.60
CA SER A 526 14.69 -44.72 9.75
C SER A 526 14.70 -44.28 8.27
N LEU A 527 15.92 -44.24 7.69
CA LEU A 527 16.25 -44.02 6.27
C LEU A 527 15.50 -44.95 5.30
N ALA A 528 15.20 -46.19 5.69
CA ALA A 528 14.55 -47.18 4.81
C ALA A 528 13.06 -46.86 4.54
N GLY A 529 12.41 -46.12 5.45
CA GLY A 529 11.09 -45.54 5.23
C GLY A 529 11.17 -44.33 4.30
N VAL A 530 12.08 -43.41 4.60
CA VAL A 530 12.30 -42.12 3.93
C VAL A 530 12.75 -42.28 2.46
N ALA A 531 13.64 -43.23 2.14
CA ALA A 531 14.14 -43.44 0.78
C ALA A 531 13.09 -44.01 -0.21
N ARG A 532 12.02 -44.65 0.29
CA ARG A 532 10.85 -45.07 -0.52
C ARG A 532 9.71 -44.06 -0.48
N SER A 533 9.76 -43.09 0.43
CA SER A 533 8.61 -42.27 0.80
C SER A 533 8.79 -40.78 0.55
N VAL A 534 9.97 -40.18 0.50
CA VAL A 534 10.08 -38.72 0.32
C VAL A 534 9.51 -38.29 -1.03
N PRO A 535 8.41 -37.52 -1.04
CA PRO A 535 7.76 -37.12 -2.27
C PRO A 535 8.59 -36.13 -3.09
N GLU A 536 8.32 -36.07 -4.40
CA GLU A 536 9.03 -35.19 -5.36
C GLU A 536 8.77 -33.69 -5.15
N GLY A 537 7.84 -33.29 -4.27
CA GLY A 537 7.58 -31.89 -3.95
C GLY A 537 6.83 -31.62 -2.63
N VAL A 538 6.89 -30.37 -2.13
CA VAL A 538 6.24 -29.90 -0.88
C VAL A 538 4.80 -30.38 -0.73
N ARG A 539 4.01 -30.27 -1.82
CA ARG A 539 2.57 -30.55 -1.78
C ARG A 539 2.28 -31.97 -1.35
N ASP A 540 3.10 -32.93 -1.75
CA ASP A 540 2.90 -34.33 -1.40
C ASP A 540 3.35 -34.65 0.04
N VAL A 541 4.36 -33.94 0.56
CA VAL A 541 4.70 -33.98 1.99
C VAL A 541 3.54 -33.44 2.82
N LEU A 542 3.01 -32.28 2.44
CA LEU A 542 1.88 -31.65 3.12
C LEU A 542 0.61 -32.50 3.04
N ARG A 543 0.27 -33.06 1.87
CA ARG A 543 -0.87 -33.98 1.70
C ARG A 543 -0.80 -35.18 2.64
N ARG A 544 0.40 -35.75 2.84
CA ARG A 544 0.58 -36.86 3.78
C ARG A 544 0.43 -36.45 5.23
N ARG A 545 0.93 -35.26 5.63
CA ARG A 545 0.70 -34.74 6.99
C ARG A 545 -0.79 -34.48 7.22
N LEU A 546 -1.48 -33.91 6.23
CA LEU A 546 -2.92 -33.68 6.25
C LEU A 546 -3.73 -34.99 6.33
N ALA A 547 -3.30 -36.06 5.65
CA ALA A 547 -3.97 -37.36 5.69
C ALA A 547 -3.93 -38.05 7.07
N ARG A 548 -3.08 -37.58 7.99
CA ARG A 548 -2.98 -38.09 9.37
C ARG A 548 -3.89 -37.35 10.35
N LEU A 549 -4.45 -36.21 9.94
CA LEU A 549 -5.40 -35.45 10.76
C LEU A 549 -6.81 -36.04 10.65
N PRO A 550 -7.64 -35.91 11.70
CA PRO A 550 -9.06 -36.23 11.61
C PRO A 550 -9.74 -35.48 10.45
N ALA A 551 -10.65 -36.15 9.73
CA ALA A 551 -11.36 -35.53 8.60
C ALA A 551 -12.09 -34.22 8.94
N PRO A 552 -12.70 -34.05 10.14
CA PRO A 552 -13.25 -32.76 10.56
C PRO A 552 -12.18 -31.65 10.64
N ALA A 553 -10.99 -31.98 11.17
CA ALA A 553 -9.89 -31.01 11.29
C ALA A 553 -9.39 -30.51 9.93
N VAL A 554 -9.21 -31.41 8.97
CA VAL A 554 -8.83 -31.03 7.59
C VAL A 554 -9.90 -30.14 6.93
N THR A 555 -11.17 -30.32 7.27
CA THR A 555 -12.27 -29.51 6.72
C THR A 555 -12.23 -28.08 7.24
N VAL A 556 -11.99 -27.89 8.55
CA VAL A 556 -11.81 -26.56 9.16
C VAL A 556 -10.52 -25.90 8.65
N LEU A 557 -9.42 -26.64 8.51
CA LEU A 557 -8.18 -26.10 7.92
C LEU A 557 -8.36 -25.66 6.47
N ARG A 558 -9.16 -26.38 5.68
CA ARG A 558 -9.53 -25.93 4.32
C ARG A 558 -10.37 -24.66 4.34
N LEU A 559 -11.26 -24.52 5.32
CA LEU A 559 -12.04 -23.28 5.52
C LEU A 559 -11.14 -22.11 5.89
N ALA A 560 -10.22 -22.30 6.85
CA ALA A 560 -9.20 -21.32 7.17
C ALA A 560 -8.37 -20.93 5.95
N ALA A 561 -7.98 -21.90 5.12
CA ALA A 561 -7.25 -21.62 3.88
C ALA A 561 -8.05 -20.76 2.87
N ALA A 562 -9.38 -20.89 2.86
CA ALA A 562 -10.27 -20.07 2.03
C ALA A 562 -10.46 -18.65 2.59
N VAL A 563 -10.41 -18.46 3.91
CA VAL A 563 -10.37 -17.12 4.54
C VAL A 563 -9.05 -16.42 4.22
N GLY A 564 -7.93 -17.11 4.41
CA GLY A 564 -6.61 -16.54 4.15
C GLY A 564 -5.49 -17.28 4.87
N ARG A 565 -4.30 -16.68 4.91
CA ARG A 565 -3.18 -17.22 5.71
C ARG A 565 -3.41 -17.05 7.22
N GLU A 566 -4.11 -15.99 7.59
CA GLU A 566 -4.53 -15.72 8.94
C GLU A 566 -6.05 -15.61 8.96
N ALA A 567 -6.67 -16.17 9.99
CA ALA A 567 -8.11 -16.19 10.13
C ALA A 567 -8.49 -15.93 11.59
N GLU A 568 -9.52 -15.12 11.78
CA GLU A 568 -10.18 -14.95 13.07
C GLU A 568 -11.00 -16.20 13.39
N VAL A 569 -10.86 -16.70 14.61
CA VAL A 569 -11.53 -17.93 15.04
C VAL A 569 -13.05 -17.76 14.97
N GLU A 570 -13.58 -16.59 15.35
CA GLU A 570 -15.02 -16.29 15.27
C GLU A 570 -15.57 -16.37 13.83
N VAL A 571 -14.80 -15.91 12.83
CA VAL A 571 -15.17 -16.04 11.41
C VAL A 571 -15.21 -17.51 11.01
N LEU A 572 -14.26 -18.33 11.48
CA LEU A 572 -14.25 -19.77 11.20
C LEU A 572 -15.41 -20.50 11.88
N VAL A 573 -15.73 -20.15 13.13
CA VAL A 573 -16.88 -20.70 13.86
C VAL A 573 -18.19 -20.36 13.14
N GLY A 574 -18.39 -19.09 12.78
CA GLY A 574 -19.58 -18.64 12.05
C GLY A 574 -19.69 -19.24 10.64
N ALA A 575 -18.57 -19.55 10.00
CA ALA A 575 -18.53 -20.11 8.66
C ALA A 575 -18.46 -21.64 8.62
N ALA A 576 -18.22 -22.37 9.72
CA ALA A 576 -18.05 -23.84 9.73
C ALA A 576 -19.37 -24.61 9.84
N ASP A 577 -19.37 -25.89 9.42
CA ASP A 577 -20.53 -26.79 9.55
C ASP A 577 -20.48 -27.56 10.88
N ALA A 578 -19.37 -27.43 11.61
CA ALA A 578 -19.16 -27.96 12.94
C ALA A 578 -19.66 -26.96 13.99
N ASP A 579 -19.93 -27.46 15.19
CA ASP A 579 -20.12 -26.63 16.37
C ASP A 579 -18.80 -25.96 16.79
N GLU A 580 -18.91 -24.97 17.68
CA GLU A 580 -17.78 -24.18 18.17
C GLU A 580 -16.66 -25.07 18.72
N ASP A 581 -17.00 -26.02 19.60
CA ASP A 581 -16.05 -26.99 20.16
C ASP A 581 -15.34 -27.80 19.07
N GLY A 582 -16.06 -28.27 18.05
CA GLY A 582 -15.47 -29.02 16.94
C GLY A 582 -14.53 -28.18 16.05
N VAL A 583 -14.76 -26.87 15.94
CA VAL A 583 -13.84 -25.95 15.26
C VAL A 583 -12.59 -25.72 16.11
N LEU A 584 -12.74 -25.52 17.42
CA LEU A 584 -11.62 -25.33 18.34
C LEU A 584 -10.71 -26.56 18.39
N ASP A 585 -11.28 -27.76 18.55
CA ASP A 585 -10.55 -29.04 18.52
C ASP A 585 -9.75 -29.21 17.21
N ALA A 586 -10.34 -28.80 16.09
CA ALA A 586 -9.71 -28.86 14.78
C ALA A 586 -8.52 -27.89 14.65
N LEU A 587 -8.67 -26.67 15.17
CA LEU A 587 -7.61 -25.66 15.18
C LEU A 587 -6.48 -26.07 16.13
N GLU A 588 -6.80 -26.61 17.30
CA GLU A 588 -5.83 -27.14 18.26
C GLU A 588 -5.00 -28.27 17.64
N ALA A 589 -5.64 -29.21 16.92
CA ALA A 589 -4.93 -30.25 16.17
C ALA A 589 -3.99 -29.66 15.09
N GLY A 590 -4.39 -28.56 14.44
CA GLY A 590 -3.57 -27.80 13.49
C GLY A 590 -2.33 -27.17 14.14
N VAL A 591 -2.49 -26.59 15.33
CA VAL A 591 -1.40 -26.00 16.12
C VAL A 591 -0.45 -27.08 16.64
N LEU A 592 -0.97 -28.15 17.23
CA LEU A 592 -0.18 -29.29 17.74
C LEU A 592 0.66 -29.97 16.65
N THR A 593 0.15 -30.03 15.42
CA THR A 593 0.90 -30.58 14.27
C THR A 593 1.85 -29.58 13.61
N GLY A 594 1.85 -28.32 14.06
CA GLY A 594 2.68 -27.23 13.55
C GLY A 594 2.26 -26.68 12.18
N LEU A 595 1.04 -26.99 11.72
CA LEU A 595 0.47 -26.43 10.49
C LEU A 595 -0.06 -25.02 10.72
N LEU A 596 -0.55 -24.75 11.94
CA LEU A 596 -1.00 -23.45 12.41
C LEU A 596 -0.12 -22.95 13.57
N THR A 597 -0.18 -21.65 13.78
CA THR A 597 0.32 -20.90 14.93
C THR A 597 -0.80 -20.00 15.44
N GLU A 598 -0.76 -19.62 16.71
CA GLU A 598 -1.68 -18.67 17.32
C GLU A 598 -0.94 -17.33 17.54
N PRO A 599 -1.01 -16.38 16.60
CA PRO A 599 -0.27 -15.11 16.71
C PRO A 599 -0.82 -14.17 17.79
N SER A 600 -2.11 -14.29 18.11
CA SER A 600 -2.80 -13.53 19.14
C SER A 600 -4.06 -14.28 19.57
N PRO A 601 -4.60 -14.00 20.77
CA PRO A 601 -5.85 -14.62 21.20
C PRO A 601 -6.96 -14.47 20.15
N GLY A 602 -7.62 -15.58 19.81
CA GLY A 602 -8.73 -15.60 18.86
C GLY A 602 -8.33 -15.53 17.38
N ARG A 603 -7.04 -15.67 17.05
CA ARG A 603 -6.56 -15.73 15.66
C ARG A 603 -5.67 -16.93 15.43
N VAL A 604 -5.78 -17.53 14.25
CA VAL A 604 -4.90 -18.61 13.80
C VAL A 604 -4.22 -18.24 12.50
N ARG A 605 -2.96 -18.63 12.35
CA ARG A 605 -2.15 -18.35 11.16
C ARG A 605 -1.44 -19.60 10.67
N PHE A 606 -1.49 -19.87 9.37
CA PHE A 606 -0.66 -20.91 8.77
C PHE A 606 0.81 -20.58 8.91
N THR A 607 1.56 -21.53 9.47
CA THR A 607 3.02 -21.43 9.65
C THR A 607 3.71 -21.09 8.33
N HIS A 608 3.17 -21.56 7.20
CA HIS A 608 3.70 -21.27 5.87
C HIS A 608 2.60 -21.14 4.80
N ALA A 609 2.74 -20.17 3.90
CA ALA A 609 1.79 -19.91 2.80
C ALA A 609 1.55 -21.15 1.92
N LEU A 610 2.59 -21.95 1.66
CA LEU A 610 2.47 -23.19 0.88
C LEU A 610 1.48 -24.20 1.48
N VAL A 611 1.31 -24.22 2.82
CA VAL A 611 0.31 -25.08 3.49
C VAL A 611 -1.10 -24.63 3.13
N ARG A 612 -1.36 -23.34 3.26
CA ARG A 612 -2.61 -22.71 2.87
C ARG A 612 -2.90 -22.93 1.38
N ASP A 613 -1.93 -22.67 0.51
CA ASP A 613 -2.10 -22.80 -0.94
C ASP A 613 -2.37 -24.25 -1.36
N THR A 614 -1.72 -25.22 -0.71
CA THR A 614 -1.99 -26.65 -0.96
C THR A 614 -3.42 -27.01 -0.56
N LEU A 615 -3.86 -26.58 0.64
CA LEU A 615 -5.22 -26.83 1.12
C LEU A 615 -6.29 -26.16 0.24
N TYR A 616 -6.02 -24.94 -0.22
CA TYR A 616 -6.92 -24.15 -1.04
C TYR A 616 -7.04 -24.73 -2.46
N HIS A 617 -5.92 -25.04 -3.13
CA HIS A 617 -5.94 -25.57 -4.50
C HIS A 617 -6.37 -27.04 -4.61
N ASP A 618 -6.31 -27.82 -3.53
CA ASP A 618 -6.84 -29.19 -3.49
C ASP A 618 -8.38 -29.23 -3.37
N LEU A 619 -9.06 -28.08 -3.24
CA LEU A 619 -10.52 -28.00 -3.23
C LEU A 619 -11.11 -27.94 -4.64
N SER A 620 -12.26 -28.59 -4.84
CA SER A 620 -13.04 -28.39 -6.06
C SER A 620 -13.69 -27.01 -6.07
N GLN A 621 -13.89 -26.44 -7.26
CA GLN A 621 -14.53 -25.12 -7.42
C GLN A 621 -15.90 -25.06 -6.73
N VAL A 622 -16.71 -26.13 -6.77
CA VAL A 622 -18.01 -26.20 -6.09
C VAL A 622 -17.89 -26.04 -4.57
N ARG A 623 -16.85 -26.61 -3.96
CA ARG A 623 -16.61 -26.47 -2.52
C ARG A 623 -16.13 -25.06 -2.18
N LEU A 624 -15.18 -24.53 -2.96
CA LEU A 624 -14.69 -23.15 -2.80
C LEU A 624 -15.83 -22.14 -2.86
N THR A 625 -16.69 -22.22 -3.88
CA THR A 625 -17.88 -21.37 -4.01
C THR A 625 -18.75 -21.36 -2.74
N ARG A 626 -19.06 -22.53 -2.18
CA ARG A 626 -19.87 -22.63 -0.95
C ARG A 626 -19.15 -22.08 0.27
N MET A 627 -17.84 -22.32 0.37
CA MET A 627 -17.03 -21.84 1.48
C MET A 627 -16.91 -20.31 1.45
N HIS A 628 -16.63 -19.72 0.29
CA HIS A 628 -16.61 -18.26 0.13
C HIS A 628 -17.95 -17.62 0.48
N ALA A 629 -19.10 -18.23 0.11
CA ALA A 629 -20.40 -17.70 0.50
C ALA A 629 -20.57 -17.64 2.02
N ARG A 630 -20.19 -18.71 2.73
CA ARG A 630 -20.30 -18.81 4.20
C ARG A 630 -19.32 -17.90 4.93
N VAL A 631 -18.09 -17.80 4.42
CA VAL A 631 -17.09 -16.86 4.92
C VAL A 631 -17.61 -15.44 4.76
N ALA A 632 -18.19 -15.09 3.60
CA ALA A 632 -18.76 -13.77 3.37
C ALA A 632 -19.95 -13.49 4.31
N ASP A 633 -20.80 -14.47 4.57
CA ASP A 633 -21.94 -14.33 5.50
C ASP A 633 -21.44 -14.11 6.95
N ALA A 634 -20.42 -14.86 7.39
CA ALA A 634 -19.80 -14.70 8.70
C ALA A 634 -19.09 -13.34 8.85
N LEU A 635 -18.31 -12.95 7.83
CA LEU A 635 -17.67 -11.63 7.77
C LEU A 635 -18.70 -10.51 7.77
N ALA A 636 -19.83 -10.65 7.09
CA ALA A 636 -20.85 -9.61 7.06
C ALA A 636 -21.53 -9.41 8.42
N ALA A 637 -21.58 -10.46 9.25
CA ALA A 637 -22.10 -10.39 10.60
C ALA A 637 -21.12 -9.77 11.60
N LEU A 638 -19.82 -10.09 11.48
CA LEU A 638 -18.78 -9.65 12.41
C LEU A 638 -18.15 -8.30 12.02
N HIS A 639 -17.91 -8.11 10.72
CA HIS A 639 -17.19 -6.98 10.12
C HIS A 639 -17.97 -6.38 8.93
N PRO A 640 -19.18 -5.81 9.16
CA PRO A 640 -20.05 -5.33 8.08
C PRO A 640 -19.43 -4.23 7.19
N ASP A 641 -18.44 -3.50 7.74
CA ASP A 641 -17.76 -2.39 7.07
C ASP A 641 -16.52 -2.81 6.26
N ASP A 642 -16.08 -4.08 6.35
CA ASP A 642 -14.96 -4.60 5.54
C ASP A 642 -15.42 -4.93 4.12
N HIS A 643 -15.77 -3.87 3.38
CA HIS A 643 -16.32 -3.98 2.03
C HIS A 643 -15.36 -4.64 1.05
N THR A 644 -14.04 -4.56 1.25
CA THR A 644 -13.05 -5.16 0.36
C THR A 644 -13.01 -6.68 0.54
N ALA A 645 -12.96 -7.19 1.78
CA ALA A 645 -13.04 -8.64 2.03
C ALA A 645 -14.41 -9.21 1.61
N LEU A 646 -15.50 -8.49 1.91
CA LEU A 646 -16.85 -8.90 1.51
C LEU A 646 -17.01 -8.93 -0.01
N ALA A 647 -16.48 -7.95 -0.74
CA ALA A 647 -16.47 -7.94 -2.20
C ALA A 647 -15.77 -9.19 -2.75
N HIS A 648 -14.58 -9.50 -2.25
CA HIS A 648 -13.82 -10.67 -2.66
C HIS A 648 -14.58 -11.99 -2.43
N HIS A 649 -15.04 -12.24 -1.20
CA HIS A 649 -15.69 -13.52 -0.89
C HIS A 649 -17.06 -13.66 -1.57
N TYR A 650 -17.89 -12.61 -1.65
CA TYR A 650 -19.16 -12.71 -2.37
C TYR A 650 -18.99 -12.88 -3.88
N ALA A 651 -17.97 -12.26 -4.50
CA ALA A 651 -17.67 -12.43 -5.91
C ALA A 651 -17.18 -13.86 -6.23
N ARG A 652 -16.27 -14.41 -5.41
CA ARG A 652 -15.77 -15.80 -5.52
C ARG A 652 -16.85 -16.86 -5.24
N ALA A 653 -17.85 -16.54 -4.40
CA ALA A 653 -19.03 -17.37 -4.27
C ALA A 653 -19.78 -17.47 -5.62
N GLY A 654 -19.93 -16.37 -6.35
CA GLY A 654 -20.34 -16.41 -7.77
C GLY A 654 -21.72 -17.04 -8.03
N THR A 655 -22.62 -17.05 -7.04
CA THR A 655 -23.98 -17.59 -7.19
C THR A 655 -25.00 -16.47 -7.41
N SER A 656 -26.16 -16.78 -7.99
CA SER A 656 -27.26 -15.80 -8.13
C SER A 656 -27.78 -15.28 -6.79
N ALA A 657 -27.68 -16.08 -5.72
CA ALA A 657 -28.08 -15.70 -4.37
C ALA A 657 -27.10 -14.71 -3.71
N THR A 658 -25.81 -14.77 -4.06
CA THR A 658 -24.76 -13.88 -3.53
C THR A 658 -24.51 -12.66 -4.43
N ALA A 659 -24.95 -12.71 -5.70
CA ALA A 659 -24.67 -11.70 -6.72
C ALA A 659 -25.02 -10.26 -6.28
N GLY A 660 -26.18 -10.04 -5.66
CA GLY A 660 -26.58 -8.68 -5.22
C GLY A 660 -25.65 -8.11 -4.15
N ARG A 661 -25.19 -8.95 -3.22
CA ARG A 661 -24.22 -8.55 -2.19
C ARG A 661 -22.83 -8.36 -2.78
N ALA A 662 -22.43 -9.20 -3.73
CA ALA A 662 -21.18 -9.04 -4.47
C ALA A 662 -21.13 -7.69 -5.20
N VAL A 663 -22.21 -7.30 -5.91
CA VAL A 663 -22.30 -5.98 -6.56
C VAL A 663 -22.17 -4.86 -5.52
N ALA A 664 -22.99 -4.88 -4.47
CA ALA A 664 -23.02 -3.81 -3.48
C ALA A 664 -21.67 -3.60 -2.78
N HIS A 665 -21.00 -4.67 -2.36
CA HIS A 665 -19.70 -4.57 -1.70
C HIS A 665 -18.57 -4.24 -2.68
N SER A 666 -18.61 -4.76 -3.91
CA SER A 666 -17.59 -4.41 -4.93
C SER A 666 -17.65 -2.93 -5.30
N VAL A 667 -18.85 -2.34 -5.42
CA VAL A 667 -19.01 -0.90 -5.66
C VAL A 667 -18.43 -0.08 -4.51
N LYS A 668 -18.76 -0.42 -3.26
CA LYS A 668 -18.22 0.32 -2.10
C LYS A 668 -16.72 0.15 -1.94
N ALA A 669 -16.18 -1.04 -2.24
CA ALA A 669 -14.75 -1.29 -2.26
C ALA A 669 -14.07 -0.49 -3.37
N ALA A 670 -14.67 -0.40 -4.57
CA ALA A 670 -14.16 0.40 -5.67
C ALA A 670 -14.17 1.89 -5.31
N GLU A 671 -15.24 2.41 -4.69
CA GLU A 671 -15.29 3.78 -4.18
C GLU A 671 -14.21 4.04 -3.11
N LEU A 672 -13.93 3.07 -2.25
CA LEU A 672 -12.83 3.16 -1.28
C LEU A 672 -11.48 3.20 -2.00
N ALA A 673 -11.26 2.37 -3.01
CA ALA A 673 -10.05 2.37 -3.80
C ALA A 673 -9.85 3.70 -4.56
N THR A 674 -10.91 4.23 -5.17
CA THR A 674 -10.92 5.57 -5.79
C THR A 674 -10.55 6.67 -4.79
N ARG A 675 -11.10 6.61 -3.56
CA ARG A 675 -10.74 7.55 -2.48
C ARG A 675 -9.27 7.47 -2.06
N ARG A 676 -8.64 6.33 -2.28
CA ARG A 676 -7.21 6.07 -2.03
C ARG A 676 -6.33 6.25 -3.26
N TYR A 677 -6.91 6.76 -4.35
CA TYR A 677 -6.23 6.98 -5.63
C TYR A 677 -5.70 5.69 -6.28
N ALA A 678 -6.21 4.52 -5.89
CA ALA A 678 -5.90 3.22 -6.47
C ALA A 678 -6.91 2.90 -7.61
N TYR A 679 -6.81 3.64 -8.71
CA TYR A 679 -7.77 3.59 -9.82
C TYR A 679 -7.73 2.28 -10.62
N ASP A 680 -6.58 1.62 -10.67
CA ASP A 680 -6.40 0.27 -11.19
C ASP A 680 -7.25 -0.74 -10.40
N THR A 681 -7.13 -0.71 -9.07
CA THR A 681 -7.90 -1.57 -8.16
C THR A 681 -9.38 -1.24 -8.22
N ALA A 682 -9.74 0.05 -8.34
CA ALA A 682 -11.12 0.47 -8.54
C ALA A 682 -11.71 -0.07 -9.85
N THR A 683 -10.92 -0.06 -10.93
CA THR A 683 -11.29 -0.63 -12.24
C THR A 683 -11.58 -2.13 -12.10
N GLU A 684 -10.68 -2.90 -11.47
CA GLU A 684 -10.88 -4.33 -11.22
C GLU A 684 -12.13 -4.62 -10.38
N LEU A 685 -12.38 -3.82 -9.33
CA LEU A 685 -13.55 -3.98 -8.47
C LEU A 685 -14.87 -3.63 -9.19
N TYR A 686 -14.88 -2.62 -10.06
CA TYR A 686 -16.05 -2.32 -10.89
C TYR A 686 -16.29 -3.38 -11.97
N GLU A 687 -15.24 -3.95 -12.56
CA GLU A 687 -15.37 -5.10 -13.46
C GLU A 687 -15.92 -6.33 -12.73
N GLN A 688 -15.42 -6.61 -11.53
CA GLN A 688 -15.96 -7.65 -10.65
C GLN A 688 -17.45 -7.40 -10.31
N ALA A 689 -17.83 -6.15 -10.06
CA ALA A 689 -19.22 -5.77 -9.83
C ALA A 689 -20.09 -6.06 -11.06
N LEU A 690 -19.64 -5.73 -12.27
CA LEU A 690 -20.34 -6.02 -13.52
C LEU A 690 -20.48 -7.53 -13.76
N ASP A 691 -19.44 -8.31 -13.51
CA ASP A 691 -19.49 -9.76 -13.60
C ASP A 691 -20.52 -10.35 -12.62
N ALA A 692 -20.53 -9.89 -11.37
CA ALA A 692 -21.53 -10.29 -10.38
C ALA A 692 -22.94 -9.86 -10.82
N PHE A 693 -23.08 -8.68 -11.41
CA PHE A 693 -24.34 -8.14 -11.91
C PHE A 693 -24.98 -9.04 -12.98
N GLU A 694 -24.19 -9.61 -13.89
CA GLU A 694 -24.71 -10.54 -14.90
C GLU A 694 -25.34 -11.81 -14.32
N ARG A 695 -24.97 -12.17 -13.09
CA ARG A 695 -25.53 -13.35 -12.39
C ARG A 695 -26.83 -13.04 -11.63
N LEU A 696 -27.23 -11.77 -11.52
CA LEU A 696 -28.49 -11.39 -10.89
C LEU A 696 -29.69 -11.86 -11.72
N PRO A 697 -30.74 -12.45 -11.11
CA PRO A 697 -31.99 -12.74 -11.80
C PRO A 697 -32.59 -11.47 -12.43
N ALA A 698 -33.19 -11.59 -13.61
CA ALA A 698 -33.79 -10.44 -14.30
C ALA A 698 -34.88 -9.73 -13.48
N GLN A 699 -35.58 -10.45 -12.60
CA GLN A 699 -36.64 -9.92 -11.74
C GLN A 699 -36.12 -9.32 -10.42
N ALA A 700 -34.83 -9.46 -10.12
CA ALA A 700 -34.27 -9.04 -8.82
C ALA A 700 -34.19 -7.51 -8.66
N MET A 701 -34.32 -6.74 -9.74
CA MET A 701 -34.15 -5.30 -9.72
C MET A 701 -35.16 -4.61 -10.64
N ALA A 702 -35.78 -3.55 -10.14
CA ALA A 702 -36.86 -2.85 -10.86
C ALA A 702 -36.37 -2.17 -12.14
N ASP A 703 -35.12 -1.69 -12.16
CA ASP A 703 -34.53 -0.98 -13.29
C ASP A 703 -33.11 -1.50 -13.56
N ARG A 704 -33.03 -2.67 -14.21
CA ARG A 704 -31.76 -3.36 -14.48
C ARG A 704 -30.86 -2.55 -15.43
N ASP A 705 -31.43 -1.92 -16.43
CA ASP A 705 -30.65 -1.17 -17.42
C ASP A 705 -30.03 0.07 -16.80
N ALA A 706 -30.76 0.82 -15.95
CA ALA A 706 -30.22 1.99 -15.28
C ALA A 706 -29.03 1.66 -14.37
N ALA A 707 -29.17 0.65 -13.52
CA ALA A 707 -28.10 0.24 -12.62
C ALA A 707 -26.87 -0.29 -13.37
N LYS A 708 -27.06 -0.99 -14.51
CA LYS A 708 -25.93 -1.44 -15.33
C LYS A 708 -25.20 -0.27 -15.99
N VAL A 709 -25.94 0.72 -16.50
CA VAL A 709 -25.36 1.95 -17.06
C VAL A 709 -24.62 2.76 -15.98
N GLU A 710 -25.14 2.82 -14.76
CA GLU A 710 -24.48 3.48 -13.62
C GLU A 710 -23.15 2.81 -13.27
N LEU A 711 -23.10 1.47 -13.20
CA LEU A 711 -21.86 0.71 -13.00
C LEU A 711 -20.84 0.95 -14.11
N LEU A 712 -21.29 0.92 -15.38
CA LEU A 712 -20.42 1.19 -16.52
C LEU A 712 -19.90 2.63 -16.49
N ALA A 713 -20.73 3.61 -16.12
CA ALA A 713 -20.31 5.01 -15.99
C ALA A 713 -19.28 5.21 -14.86
N ALA A 714 -19.41 4.46 -13.75
CA ALA A 714 -18.41 4.46 -12.68
C ALA A 714 -17.08 3.82 -13.13
N LEU A 715 -17.15 2.70 -13.87
CA LEU A 715 -15.99 2.07 -14.48
C LEU A 715 -15.28 2.99 -15.48
N VAL A 716 -16.02 3.72 -16.33
CA VAL A 716 -15.44 4.71 -17.25
C VAL A 716 -14.62 5.76 -16.49
N ARG A 717 -15.16 6.30 -15.38
CA ARG A 717 -14.42 7.28 -14.56
C ARG A 717 -13.11 6.69 -14.00
N ALA A 718 -13.17 5.49 -13.43
CA ALA A 718 -11.99 4.80 -12.91
C ALA A 718 -10.95 4.53 -14.01
N GLN A 719 -11.39 4.06 -15.19
CA GLN A 719 -10.51 3.79 -16.34
C GLN A 719 -9.86 5.07 -16.89
N VAL A 720 -10.57 6.19 -16.93
CA VAL A 720 -9.99 7.49 -17.34
C VAL A 720 -8.93 7.95 -16.34
N GLN A 721 -9.20 7.81 -15.03
CA GLN A 721 -8.26 8.18 -13.97
C GLN A 721 -7.03 7.25 -13.90
N ASP A 722 -7.18 5.99 -14.29
CA ASP A 722 -6.10 5.02 -14.49
C ASP A 722 -5.32 5.25 -15.80
N GLY A 723 -5.79 6.16 -16.69
CA GLY A 723 -5.18 6.40 -17.99
C GLY A 723 -5.51 5.34 -19.06
N ALA A 724 -6.43 4.43 -18.79
CA ALA A 724 -6.92 3.40 -19.70
C ALA A 724 -7.99 3.94 -20.69
N VAL A 725 -7.65 5.02 -21.40
CA VAL A 725 -8.54 5.79 -22.30
C VAL A 725 -9.27 4.89 -23.32
N ALA A 726 -8.58 3.91 -23.93
CA ALA A 726 -9.20 2.98 -24.87
C ALA A 726 -10.25 2.06 -24.22
N HIS A 727 -9.96 1.54 -23.02
CA HIS A 727 -10.91 0.72 -22.26
C HIS A 727 -12.13 1.56 -21.86
N ALA A 728 -11.91 2.79 -21.37
CA ALA A 728 -12.98 3.73 -21.02
C ALA A 728 -13.95 3.96 -22.19
N ARG A 729 -13.44 4.13 -23.42
CA ARG A 729 -14.28 4.27 -24.61
C ARG A 729 -15.11 3.03 -24.90
N THR A 730 -14.51 1.83 -24.85
CA THR A 730 -15.25 0.57 -25.06
C THR A 730 -16.32 0.37 -23.98
N THR A 731 -16.03 0.67 -22.72
CA THR A 731 -17.00 0.61 -21.62
C THR A 731 -18.15 1.60 -21.81
N ARG A 732 -17.85 2.84 -22.20
CA ARG A 732 -18.85 3.87 -22.54
C ARG A 732 -19.76 3.39 -23.67
N GLN A 733 -19.19 2.79 -24.72
CA GLN A 733 -19.95 2.28 -25.86
C GLN A 733 -20.95 1.19 -25.44
N LYS A 734 -20.56 0.28 -24.54
CA LYS A 734 -21.49 -0.71 -23.95
C LYS A 734 -22.65 -0.03 -23.21
N ALA A 735 -22.39 1.04 -22.46
CA ALA A 735 -23.43 1.79 -21.76
C ALA A 735 -24.40 2.47 -22.74
N VAL A 736 -23.88 3.04 -23.82
CA VAL A 736 -24.68 3.63 -24.91
C VAL A 736 -25.57 2.57 -25.56
N GLU A 737 -25.03 1.39 -25.89
CA GLU A 737 -25.80 0.30 -26.50
C GLU A 737 -26.97 -0.17 -25.64
N ILE A 738 -26.76 -0.30 -24.33
CA ILE A 738 -27.82 -0.64 -23.36
C ILE A 738 -28.88 0.46 -23.31
N ALA A 739 -28.46 1.71 -23.19
CA ALA A 739 -29.37 2.85 -23.14
C ALA A 739 -30.21 2.99 -24.42
N GLN A 740 -29.61 2.71 -25.59
CA GLN A 740 -30.32 2.69 -26.87
C GLN A 740 -31.32 1.54 -26.95
N ALA A 741 -30.95 0.33 -26.53
CA ALA A 741 -31.84 -0.83 -26.52
C ALA A 741 -33.04 -0.61 -25.59
N ALA A 742 -32.83 0.06 -24.45
CA ALA A 742 -33.88 0.47 -23.53
C ALA A 742 -34.75 1.64 -24.04
N GLY A 743 -34.29 2.38 -25.06
CA GLY A 743 -34.97 3.58 -25.57
C GLY A 743 -35.01 4.75 -24.58
N ARG A 744 -33.99 4.85 -23.70
CA ARG A 744 -33.97 5.78 -22.57
C ARG A 744 -32.91 6.86 -22.70
N ASP A 745 -33.38 8.11 -22.75
CA ASP A 745 -32.51 9.29 -22.89
C ASP A 745 -31.72 9.61 -21.63
N ASP A 746 -32.31 9.41 -20.46
CA ASP A 746 -31.64 9.63 -19.17
C ASP A 746 -30.39 8.75 -19.01
N LEU A 747 -30.46 7.50 -19.51
CA LEU A 747 -29.32 6.58 -19.52
C LEU A 747 -28.26 6.97 -20.56
N LEU A 748 -28.68 7.46 -21.73
CA LEU A 748 -27.73 7.99 -22.72
C LEU A 748 -26.99 9.22 -22.19
N ILE A 749 -27.71 10.11 -21.49
CA ILE A 749 -27.12 11.28 -20.84
C ILE A 749 -26.06 10.84 -19.81
N ALA A 750 -26.38 9.86 -18.95
CA ALA A 750 -25.43 9.33 -17.98
C ALA A 750 -24.19 8.72 -18.65
N ALA A 751 -24.36 7.97 -19.74
CA ALA A 751 -23.26 7.36 -20.48
C ALA A 751 -22.34 8.40 -21.14
N PHE A 752 -22.87 9.48 -21.72
CA PHE A 752 -22.06 10.49 -22.40
C PHE A 752 -21.46 11.55 -21.46
N SER A 753 -22.06 11.80 -20.30
CA SER A 753 -21.60 12.84 -19.36
C SER A 753 -20.66 12.34 -18.24
N CYS A 754 -20.25 11.07 -18.29
CA CYS A 754 -19.42 10.45 -17.25
C CYS A 754 -17.91 10.71 -17.40
N TRP A 755 -17.44 11.14 -18.57
CA TRP A 755 -16.03 11.49 -18.83
C TRP A 755 -15.81 12.97 -18.52
N THR A 756 -14.89 13.30 -17.61
CA THR A 756 -14.70 14.67 -17.10
C THR A 756 -13.27 15.21 -17.22
N GLU A 757 -12.28 14.37 -17.51
CA GLU A 757 -10.88 14.77 -17.58
C GLU A 757 -10.42 15.14 -19.00
N ALA A 758 -9.59 16.18 -19.09
CA ALA A 758 -8.99 16.63 -20.34
C ALA A 758 -7.83 15.71 -20.75
N THR A 759 -7.89 15.16 -21.96
CA THR A 759 -6.80 14.36 -22.54
C THR A 759 -5.98 15.19 -23.54
N PRO A 760 -4.66 14.97 -23.65
CA PRO A 760 -3.81 15.67 -24.61
C PRO A 760 -4.03 15.25 -26.07
N TRP A 761 -4.43 14.00 -26.27
CA TRP A 761 -4.64 13.38 -27.57
C TRP A 761 -6.11 13.09 -27.81
N LEU A 762 -6.42 12.82 -29.08
CA LEU A 762 -7.77 12.47 -29.52
C LEU A 762 -8.28 11.22 -28.80
N ILE A 763 -9.50 11.31 -28.28
CA ILE A 763 -10.22 10.17 -27.68
C ILE A 763 -10.83 9.22 -28.73
N ARG A 764 -10.60 9.50 -30.02
CA ARG A 764 -11.05 8.71 -31.18
C ARG A 764 -9.87 8.38 -32.10
N PRO A 765 -9.98 7.31 -32.91
CA PRO A 765 -9.01 7.05 -33.97
C PRO A 765 -8.91 8.28 -34.87
N TYR A 766 -7.68 8.71 -35.15
CA TYR A 766 -7.45 9.82 -36.07
C TYR A 766 -8.12 9.52 -37.41
N SER A 767 -8.74 10.52 -38.02
CA SER A 767 -9.47 10.43 -39.30
C SER A 767 -10.84 9.72 -39.31
N TYR A 768 -11.35 9.28 -38.16
CA TYR A 768 -12.64 8.57 -38.07
C TYR A 768 -13.65 9.31 -37.19
N VAL A 769 -14.83 9.65 -37.74
CA VAL A 769 -15.96 10.25 -37.00
C VAL A 769 -17.08 9.22 -36.86
N ASP A 770 -17.56 9.03 -35.64
CA ASP A 770 -18.75 8.21 -35.38
C ASP A 770 -20.03 9.06 -35.51
N GLU A 771 -20.54 9.19 -36.73
CA GLU A 771 -21.77 9.94 -37.03
C GLU A 771 -22.99 9.43 -36.26
N ARG A 772 -23.01 8.16 -35.86
CA ARG A 772 -24.11 7.61 -35.05
C ARG A 772 -24.05 8.23 -33.65
N THR A 773 -22.88 8.25 -33.02
CA THR A 773 -22.68 8.87 -31.71
C THR A 773 -22.96 10.37 -31.74
N VAL A 774 -22.44 11.09 -32.73
CA VAL A 774 -22.71 12.53 -32.93
C VAL A 774 -24.21 12.79 -33.08
N GLY A 775 -24.91 11.97 -33.85
CA GLY A 775 -26.37 12.06 -34.03
C GLY A 775 -27.15 11.89 -32.72
N LEU A 776 -26.72 10.97 -31.84
CA LEU A 776 -27.35 10.75 -30.54
C LEU A 776 -27.18 11.96 -29.62
N ILE A 777 -25.96 12.47 -29.47
CA ILE A 777 -25.69 13.59 -28.57
C ILE A 777 -26.39 14.87 -29.09
N THR A 778 -26.34 15.11 -30.41
CA THR A 778 -27.06 16.23 -31.04
C THR A 778 -28.56 16.17 -30.77
N ARG A 779 -29.16 14.97 -30.75
CA ARG A 779 -30.57 14.79 -30.40
C ARG A 779 -30.83 15.09 -28.92
N LEU A 780 -29.95 14.66 -28.02
CA LEU A 780 -30.09 14.93 -26.57
C LEU A 780 -29.97 16.43 -26.28
N LEU A 781 -29.06 17.14 -26.93
CA LEU A 781 -28.87 18.60 -26.76
C LEU A 781 -30.09 19.44 -27.17
N LYS A 782 -31.05 18.89 -27.93
CA LYS A 782 -32.32 19.59 -28.25
C LYS A 782 -33.30 19.62 -27.07
N ARG A 783 -33.03 18.87 -26.01
CA ARG A 783 -33.85 18.86 -24.79
C ARG A 783 -33.64 20.14 -23.99
N GLY A 784 -34.75 20.74 -23.54
CA GLY A 784 -34.74 21.96 -22.71
C GLY A 784 -34.71 21.71 -21.20
N ASP A 785 -34.78 20.45 -20.76
CA ASP A 785 -34.83 20.03 -19.35
C ASP A 785 -33.48 19.53 -18.81
N LEU A 786 -32.39 19.70 -19.58
CA LEU A 786 -31.06 19.29 -19.17
C LEU A 786 -30.53 20.19 -18.04
N ASP A 787 -29.94 19.57 -17.02
CA ASP A 787 -29.11 20.27 -16.06
C ASP A 787 -27.97 21.03 -16.79
N PRO A 788 -27.68 22.31 -16.43
CA PRO A 788 -26.68 23.10 -17.13
C PRO A 788 -25.28 22.50 -17.16
N VAL A 789 -24.84 21.82 -16.10
CA VAL A 789 -23.51 21.17 -16.03
C VAL A 789 -23.50 19.97 -16.95
N VAL A 790 -24.56 19.16 -16.94
CA VAL A 790 -24.74 18.04 -17.88
C VAL A 790 -24.74 18.54 -19.33
N ARG A 791 -25.42 19.66 -19.60
CA ARG A 791 -25.43 20.27 -20.94
C ARG A 791 -24.03 20.68 -21.39
N CYS A 792 -23.23 21.32 -20.52
CA CYS A 792 -21.83 21.65 -20.82
C CYS A 792 -21.01 20.40 -21.17
N ARG A 793 -21.18 19.30 -20.42
CA ARG A 793 -20.47 18.03 -20.69
C ARG A 793 -20.89 17.39 -22.02
N LEU A 794 -22.16 17.44 -22.38
CA LEU A 794 -22.64 16.95 -23.68
C LEU A 794 -22.14 17.82 -24.84
N LEU A 795 -22.05 19.14 -24.66
CA LEU A 795 -21.48 20.06 -25.64
C LEU A 795 -19.98 19.78 -25.84
N GLU A 796 -19.22 19.58 -24.76
CA GLU A 796 -17.82 19.19 -24.87
C GLU A 796 -17.66 17.84 -25.58
N MET A 797 -18.51 16.86 -25.27
CA MET A 797 -18.46 15.56 -25.94
C MET A 797 -18.71 15.69 -27.45
N ILE A 798 -19.63 16.56 -27.88
CA ILE A 798 -19.82 16.87 -29.30
C ILE A 798 -18.55 17.44 -29.92
N VAL A 799 -17.89 18.37 -29.23
CA VAL A 799 -16.64 18.95 -29.70
C VAL A 799 -15.56 17.87 -29.80
N SER A 800 -15.39 17.02 -28.78
CA SER A 800 -14.37 15.97 -28.80
C SER A 800 -14.63 14.88 -29.87
N GLU A 801 -15.88 14.62 -30.25
CA GLU A 801 -16.20 13.71 -31.37
C GLU A 801 -16.01 14.36 -32.76
N LEU A 802 -16.07 15.70 -32.86
CA LEU A 802 -16.00 16.45 -34.13
C LEU A 802 -14.71 17.29 -34.30
N GLU A 803 -13.89 17.40 -33.26
CA GLU A 803 -12.69 18.23 -33.27
C GLU A 803 -11.79 17.84 -34.43
N ASN A 804 -11.16 18.81 -35.08
CA ASN A 804 -10.26 18.62 -36.23
C ASN A 804 -10.92 18.22 -37.57
N GLU A 805 -12.26 18.18 -37.68
CA GLU A 805 -12.97 17.90 -38.95
C GLU A 805 -13.54 19.16 -39.63
N GLY A 806 -13.49 20.33 -38.97
CA GLY A 806 -14.05 21.58 -39.50
C GLY A 806 -15.58 21.60 -39.55
N ASP A 807 -16.25 20.80 -38.72
CA ASP A 807 -17.71 20.71 -38.67
C ASP A 807 -18.32 21.93 -37.95
N PRO A 808 -19.29 22.64 -38.55
CA PRO A 808 -19.92 23.81 -37.94
C PRO A 808 -20.68 23.51 -36.65
N ARG A 809 -21.09 22.25 -36.42
CA ARG A 809 -21.71 21.81 -35.16
C ARG A 809 -20.74 21.91 -33.99
N SER A 810 -19.44 21.70 -34.22
CA SER A 810 -18.40 21.82 -33.19
C SER A 810 -18.28 23.27 -32.71
N ALA A 811 -18.14 24.21 -33.65
CA ALA A 811 -18.04 25.64 -33.34
C ALA A 811 -19.29 26.18 -32.63
N ALA A 812 -20.48 25.73 -33.04
CA ALA A 812 -21.73 26.09 -32.37
C ALA A 812 -21.80 25.55 -30.94
N ALA A 813 -21.40 24.29 -30.72
CA ALA A 813 -21.38 23.69 -29.40
C ALA A 813 -20.37 24.38 -28.47
N ALA A 814 -19.20 24.75 -28.99
CA ALA A 814 -18.18 25.49 -28.25
C ALA A 814 -18.66 26.87 -27.79
N ALA A 815 -19.33 27.63 -28.67
CA ALA A 815 -19.89 28.93 -28.34
C ALA A 815 -20.95 28.83 -27.23
N GLU A 816 -21.87 27.87 -27.35
CA GLU A 816 -22.91 27.65 -26.33
C GLU A 816 -22.32 27.23 -24.98
N LEU A 817 -21.31 26.35 -24.99
CA LEU A 817 -20.65 25.90 -23.76
C LEU A 817 -20.01 27.07 -23.01
N GLU A 818 -19.34 27.99 -23.72
CA GLU A 818 -18.76 29.19 -23.11
C GLU A 818 -19.79 30.10 -22.46
N GLU A 819 -20.94 30.32 -23.12
CA GLU A 819 -22.02 31.11 -22.55
C GLU A 819 -22.57 30.48 -21.27
N LEU A 820 -22.77 29.16 -21.27
CA LEU A 820 -23.25 28.41 -20.10
C LEU A 820 -22.22 28.39 -18.96
N ALA A 821 -20.95 28.13 -19.26
CA ALA A 821 -19.88 28.12 -18.27
C ALA A 821 -19.74 29.49 -17.59
N ALA A 822 -19.83 30.58 -18.36
CA ALA A 822 -19.81 31.94 -17.82
C ALA A 822 -21.01 32.24 -16.91
N ALA A 823 -22.18 31.66 -17.20
CA ALA A 823 -23.38 31.82 -16.37
C ALA A 823 -23.35 31.00 -15.07
N LEU A 824 -22.63 29.88 -15.05
CA LEU A 824 -22.57 28.95 -13.90
C LEU A 824 -21.58 29.37 -12.80
N ASP A 825 -20.60 30.21 -13.12
CA ASP A 825 -19.49 30.58 -12.20
C ASP A 825 -18.77 29.36 -11.59
N ASP A 826 -18.70 28.26 -12.36
CA ASP A 826 -18.06 27.01 -11.98
C ASP A 826 -16.65 26.94 -12.60
N PRO A 827 -15.56 26.83 -11.79
CA PRO A 827 -14.20 26.73 -12.30
C PRO A 827 -13.95 25.53 -13.22
N ALA A 828 -14.59 24.38 -12.98
CA ALA A 828 -14.46 23.19 -13.80
C ALA A 828 -15.13 23.38 -15.16
N MET A 829 -16.32 23.99 -15.20
CA MET A 829 -16.99 24.31 -16.46
C MET A 829 -16.24 25.38 -17.24
N THR A 830 -15.62 26.35 -16.55
CA THR A 830 -14.75 27.34 -17.19
C THR A 830 -13.49 26.70 -17.79
N ALA A 831 -12.88 25.73 -17.08
CA ALA A 831 -11.73 24.99 -17.60
C ALA A 831 -12.10 24.12 -18.82
N LEU A 832 -13.28 23.48 -18.79
CA LEU A 832 -13.85 22.74 -19.91
C LEU A 832 -14.05 23.64 -21.13
N ALA A 833 -14.64 24.83 -20.93
CA ALA A 833 -14.87 25.82 -21.98
C ALA A 833 -13.57 26.32 -22.62
N LEU A 834 -12.56 26.64 -21.80
CA LEU A 834 -11.24 27.05 -22.30
C LEU A 834 -10.57 25.94 -23.11
N THR A 835 -10.69 24.68 -22.67
CA THR A 835 -10.14 23.51 -23.38
C THR A 835 -10.80 23.34 -24.74
N VAL A 836 -12.14 23.41 -24.80
CA VAL A 836 -12.91 23.38 -26.05
C VAL A 836 -12.54 24.53 -26.98
N ARG A 837 -12.39 25.75 -26.46
CA ARG A 837 -11.96 26.91 -27.27
C ARG A 837 -10.55 26.75 -27.83
N ILE A 838 -9.64 26.12 -27.08
CA ILE A 838 -8.29 25.78 -27.56
C ILE A 838 -8.39 24.80 -28.74
N LYS A 839 -9.19 23.73 -28.60
CA LYS A 839 -9.39 22.71 -29.64
C LYS A 839 -9.99 23.27 -30.94
N GLU A 840 -10.93 24.21 -30.83
CA GLU A 840 -11.58 24.84 -31.98
C GLU A 840 -10.72 25.94 -32.65
N THR A 841 -9.68 26.42 -31.98
CA THR A 841 -8.81 27.45 -32.57
C THR A 841 -7.87 26.79 -33.58
N PRO A 842 -7.83 27.24 -34.86
CA PRO A 842 -6.89 26.70 -35.85
C PRO A 842 -5.44 26.91 -35.38
N PHE A 843 -4.86 25.86 -34.79
CA PHE A 843 -3.70 25.98 -33.91
C PHE A 843 -2.51 26.63 -34.60
N GLU A 844 -2.15 26.12 -35.78
CA GLU A 844 -0.98 26.55 -36.54
C GLU A 844 -1.12 27.95 -37.13
N LEU A 845 -2.36 28.39 -37.37
CA LEU A 845 -2.66 29.70 -37.95
C LEU A 845 -2.83 30.79 -36.88
N ASN A 846 -3.21 30.41 -35.66
CA ASN A 846 -3.46 31.36 -34.56
C ASN A 846 -2.69 31.03 -33.26
N PRO A 847 -1.36 30.76 -33.31
CA PRO A 847 -0.62 30.26 -32.15
C PRO A 847 -0.57 31.25 -30.97
N ARG A 848 -0.67 32.57 -31.21
CA ARG A 848 -0.74 33.56 -30.12
C ARG A 848 -2.02 33.42 -29.31
N GLN A 849 -3.15 33.27 -29.98
CA GLN A 849 -4.44 33.09 -29.31
C GLN A 849 -4.45 31.78 -28.51
N VAL A 850 -3.90 30.72 -29.08
CA VAL A 850 -3.75 29.44 -28.37
C VAL A 850 -2.88 29.59 -27.12
N LEU A 851 -1.75 30.31 -27.21
CA LEU A 851 -0.89 30.58 -26.06
C LEU A 851 -1.67 31.31 -24.95
N ASP A 852 -2.36 32.39 -25.27
CA ASP A 852 -3.12 33.18 -24.29
C ASP A 852 -4.22 32.36 -23.60
N LEU A 853 -4.96 31.54 -24.36
CA LEU A 853 -5.99 30.63 -23.81
C LEU A 853 -5.36 29.56 -22.90
N SER A 854 -4.25 28.97 -23.33
CA SER A 854 -3.57 27.89 -22.60
C SER A 854 -2.95 28.36 -21.28
N VAL A 855 -2.40 29.58 -21.25
CA VAL A 855 -1.91 30.22 -20.00
C VAL A 855 -3.08 30.53 -19.08
N ARG A 856 -4.19 31.08 -19.58
CA ARG A 856 -5.40 31.32 -18.78
C ARG A 856 -5.96 30.02 -18.17
N LEU A 857 -5.96 28.93 -18.92
CA LEU A 857 -6.37 27.61 -18.43
C LEU A 857 -5.43 27.12 -17.32
N ALA A 858 -4.12 27.20 -17.54
CA ALA A 858 -3.13 26.79 -16.56
C ALA A 858 -3.21 27.63 -15.26
N ASP A 859 -3.43 28.94 -15.37
CA ASP A 859 -3.59 29.85 -14.23
C ASP A 859 -4.89 29.62 -13.47
N LEU A 860 -5.99 29.33 -14.17
CA LEU A 860 -7.25 28.94 -13.54
C LEU A 860 -7.05 27.65 -12.73
N ALA A 861 -6.49 26.63 -13.37
CA ALA A 861 -6.27 25.34 -12.75
C ALA A 861 -5.24 25.36 -11.62
N LEU A 862 -4.26 26.29 -11.65
CA LEU A 862 -3.33 26.52 -10.54
C LEU A 862 -4.03 26.92 -9.24
N ARG A 863 -5.19 27.57 -9.31
CA ARG A 863 -5.96 28.01 -8.14
C ARG A 863 -6.87 26.92 -7.58
N HIS A 864 -7.01 25.80 -8.29
CA HIS A 864 -7.98 24.74 -7.99
C HIS A 864 -7.34 23.38 -8.18
N ASP A 865 -6.92 22.77 -7.08
CA ASP A 865 -6.17 21.52 -7.05
C ASP A 865 -6.83 20.33 -7.78
N HIS A 866 -8.16 20.29 -7.87
CA HIS A 866 -8.91 19.26 -8.61
C HIS A 866 -8.84 19.43 -10.15
N LEU A 867 -8.41 20.60 -10.65
CA LEU A 867 -8.26 20.89 -12.08
C LEU A 867 -6.84 20.61 -12.60
N LEU A 868 -6.05 19.82 -11.87
CA LEU A 868 -4.66 19.54 -12.22
C LEU A 868 -4.45 19.00 -13.65
N PRO A 869 -5.29 18.08 -14.19
CA PRO A 869 -5.16 17.65 -15.59
C PRO A 869 -5.28 18.82 -16.58
N TYR A 870 -6.16 19.78 -16.30
CA TYR A 870 -6.32 21.01 -17.09
C TYR A 870 -5.08 21.92 -16.98
N ARG A 871 -4.44 21.99 -15.80
CA ARG A 871 -3.18 22.72 -15.63
C ARG A 871 -2.09 22.14 -16.51
N TRP A 872 -1.93 20.82 -16.47
CA TRP A 872 -0.96 20.13 -17.31
C TRP A 872 -1.25 20.37 -18.79
N TYR A 873 -2.50 20.18 -19.22
CA TYR A 873 -2.95 20.40 -20.59
C TYR A 873 -2.62 21.83 -21.06
N GLY A 874 -2.96 22.85 -20.27
CA GLY A 874 -2.64 24.25 -20.56
C GLY A 874 -1.14 24.49 -20.74
N MET A 875 -0.29 23.95 -19.86
CA MET A 875 1.17 24.08 -20.00
C MET A 875 1.72 23.35 -21.23
N PHE A 876 1.19 22.16 -21.54
CA PHE A 876 1.62 21.41 -22.72
C PHE A 876 1.20 22.12 -24.02
N VAL A 877 -0.02 22.66 -24.08
CA VAL A 877 -0.47 23.50 -25.21
C VAL A 877 0.36 24.78 -25.32
N ALA A 878 0.69 25.44 -24.21
CA ALA A 878 1.56 26.62 -24.21
C ALA A 878 2.96 26.29 -24.78
N THR A 879 3.49 25.11 -24.48
CA THR A 879 4.75 24.61 -25.06
C THR A 879 4.68 24.57 -26.59
N ARG A 880 3.63 23.94 -27.13
CA ARG A 880 3.36 23.80 -28.56
C ARG A 880 3.19 25.17 -29.23
N ALA A 881 2.49 26.10 -28.57
CA ALA A 881 2.28 27.46 -29.08
C ALA A 881 3.56 28.31 -29.08
N CYS A 882 4.36 28.28 -28.01
CA CYS A 882 5.69 28.91 -27.96
C CYS A 882 6.63 28.34 -29.03
N TRP A 883 6.58 27.01 -29.24
CA TRP A 883 7.30 26.37 -30.34
C TRP A 883 6.81 26.87 -31.70
N MET A 884 5.52 27.06 -31.94
CA MET A 884 5.09 27.66 -33.21
C MET A 884 5.63 29.10 -33.38
N LEU A 885 5.60 29.90 -32.31
CA LEU A 885 5.96 31.33 -32.32
C LEU A 885 7.46 31.65 -32.40
N GLY A 886 8.35 30.67 -32.22
CA GLY A 886 9.80 30.98 -32.16
C GLY A 886 10.32 31.31 -30.78
N ASP A 887 9.50 31.18 -29.73
CA ASP A 887 9.87 31.45 -28.33
C ASP A 887 10.46 30.20 -27.67
N LEU A 888 11.74 29.93 -27.92
CA LEU A 888 12.43 28.79 -27.32
C LEU A 888 12.49 28.86 -25.78
N PRO A 889 12.78 30.01 -25.13
CA PRO A 889 12.77 30.09 -23.68
C PRO A 889 11.40 29.77 -23.06
N GLY A 890 10.31 30.29 -23.64
CA GLY A 890 8.95 29.97 -23.21
C GLY A 890 8.62 28.50 -23.40
N MET A 891 8.97 27.94 -24.58
CA MET A 891 8.77 26.52 -24.88
C MET A 891 9.46 25.61 -23.85
N HIS A 892 10.75 25.82 -23.56
CA HIS A 892 11.47 24.99 -22.58
C HIS A 892 10.88 25.14 -21.16
N ARG A 893 10.47 26.35 -20.78
CA ARG A 893 9.87 26.62 -19.47
C ARG A 893 8.56 25.87 -19.30
N HIS A 894 7.66 25.96 -20.27
CA HIS A 894 6.38 25.29 -20.23
C HIS A 894 6.52 23.76 -20.35
N LEU A 895 7.42 23.27 -21.22
CA LEU A 895 7.67 21.84 -21.37
C LEU A 895 8.19 21.23 -20.08
N LYS A 896 9.20 21.89 -19.47
CA LYS A 896 9.74 21.45 -18.19
C LYS A 896 8.67 21.47 -17.11
N ALA A 897 7.88 22.54 -17.01
CA ALA A 897 6.81 22.63 -16.02
C ALA A 897 5.73 21.53 -16.22
N ALA A 898 5.34 21.24 -17.46
CA ALA A 898 4.42 20.16 -17.78
C ALA A 898 5.01 18.78 -17.46
N HIS A 899 6.27 18.54 -17.80
CA HIS A 899 6.97 17.29 -17.52
C HIS A 899 7.18 17.07 -16.02
N ASP A 900 7.64 18.10 -15.30
CA ASP A 900 7.81 18.08 -13.85
C ASP A 900 6.45 17.81 -13.18
N LEU A 901 5.36 18.43 -13.66
CA LEU A 901 4.03 18.22 -13.11
C LEU A 901 3.55 16.79 -13.36
N ALA A 902 3.65 16.29 -14.60
CA ALA A 902 3.22 14.93 -14.91
C ALA A 902 4.05 13.88 -14.15
N THR A 903 5.36 14.12 -13.98
CA THR A 903 6.25 13.24 -13.24
C THR A 903 5.95 13.27 -11.75
N ALA A 904 5.80 14.46 -11.17
CA ALA A 904 5.40 14.64 -9.79
C ALA A 904 4.09 13.89 -9.54
N TYR A 905 3.06 14.20 -10.32
CA TYR A 905 1.73 13.64 -10.10
C TYR A 905 1.49 12.24 -10.70
N GLN A 906 2.56 11.54 -11.10
CA GLN A 906 2.53 10.20 -11.69
C GLN A 906 1.49 10.04 -12.81
N MET A 907 1.28 11.08 -13.61
CA MET A 907 0.39 11.09 -14.76
C MET A 907 1.10 10.42 -15.94
N VAL A 908 0.98 9.10 -16.06
CA VAL A 908 1.77 8.30 -17.00
C VAL A 908 1.65 8.79 -18.44
N GLU A 909 0.42 8.90 -18.97
CA GLU A 909 0.22 9.34 -20.36
C GLU A 909 0.76 10.76 -20.58
N ALA A 910 0.44 11.71 -19.69
CA ALA A 910 0.94 13.07 -19.73
C ALA A 910 2.48 13.15 -19.70
N ARG A 911 3.13 12.31 -18.88
CA ARG A 911 4.59 12.23 -18.78
C ARG A 911 5.18 11.72 -20.09
N GLU A 912 4.64 10.63 -20.64
CA GLU A 912 5.15 10.09 -21.89
C GLU A 912 4.90 11.01 -23.08
N VAL A 913 3.80 11.76 -23.10
CA VAL A 913 3.56 12.81 -24.10
C VAL A 913 4.63 13.91 -24.02
N THR A 914 5.06 14.32 -22.82
CA THR A 914 6.19 15.27 -22.68
C THR A 914 7.55 14.65 -23.04
N ASN A 915 7.76 13.35 -22.81
CA ASN A 915 8.97 12.63 -23.23
C ASN A 915 9.05 12.54 -24.76
N VAL A 916 7.92 12.30 -25.43
CA VAL A 916 7.80 12.36 -26.89
C VAL A 916 8.19 13.75 -27.41
N ALA A 917 7.76 14.82 -26.73
CA ALA A 917 8.21 16.18 -27.07
C ALA A 917 9.73 16.38 -26.92
N TYR A 918 10.34 15.85 -25.84
CA TYR A 918 11.80 15.86 -25.69
C TYR A 918 12.52 15.04 -26.79
N ALA A 919 11.96 13.90 -27.19
CA ALA A 919 12.47 13.10 -28.30
C ALA A 919 12.45 13.89 -29.62
N THR A 920 11.36 14.62 -29.89
CA THR A 920 11.26 15.55 -31.02
C THR A 920 12.33 16.63 -30.97
N LEU A 921 12.58 17.24 -29.81
CA LEU A 921 13.64 18.25 -29.68
C LEU A 921 15.05 17.67 -29.90
N ARG A 922 15.32 16.42 -29.50
CA ARG A 922 16.57 15.71 -29.82
C ARG A 922 16.73 15.47 -31.31
N HIS A 923 15.66 15.05 -31.97
CA HIS A 923 15.64 14.88 -33.43
C HIS A 923 15.96 16.19 -34.13
N VAL A 924 15.30 17.29 -33.75
CA VAL A 924 15.57 18.63 -34.29
C VAL A 924 17.04 19.04 -34.05
N ALA A 925 17.58 18.78 -32.86
CA ALA A 925 18.98 19.07 -32.51
C ALA A 925 20.01 18.20 -33.27
N GLY A 926 19.57 17.14 -33.94
CA GLY A 926 20.41 16.24 -34.72
C GLY A 926 20.92 15.01 -33.98
N ASP A 927 20.50 14.77 -32.74
CA ASP A 927 20.74 13.52 -32.00
C ASP A 927 19.73 12.45 -32.45
N LEU A 928 19.95 11.90 -33.65
CA LEU A 928 19.00 11.01 -34.30
C LEU A 928 18.86 9.64 -33.60
N ASP A 929 19.98 9.07 -33.13
CA ASP A 929 19.97 7.78 -32.43
C ASP A 929 19.34 7.93 -31.03
N GLY A 930 19.67 9.00 -30.31
CA GLY A 930 19.07 9.30 -29.01
C GLY A 930 17.58 9.66 -29.12
N ALA A 931 17.16 10.32 -30.20
CA ALA A 931 15.74 10.56 -30.49
C ALA A 931 15.00 9.25 -30.81
N GLN A 932 15.57 8.38 -31.66
CA GLN A 932 14.96 7.10 -32.01
C GLN A 932 14.75 6.21 -30.76
N ALA A 933 15.76 6.12 -29.89
CA ALA A 933 15.65 5.37 -28.65
C ALA A 933 14.59 5.95 -27.70
N ALA A 934 14.53 7.29 -27.58
CA ALA A 934 13.55 7.97 -26.74
C ALA A 934 12.11 7.79 -27.26
N TYR A 935 11.87 7.90 -28.58
CA TYR A 935 10.57 7.61 -29.18
C TYR A 935 10.13 6.17 -28.92
N ALA A 936 11.03 5.20 -29.14
CA ALA A 936 10.72 3.78 -28.93
C ALA A 936 10.33 3.49 -27.47
N ALA A 937 11.03 4.09 -26.51
CA ALA A 937 10.72 3.93 -25.08
C ALA A 937 9.32 4.47 -24.73
N SER A 938 9.03 5.74 -25.09
CA SER A 938 7.78 6.39 -24.69
C SER A 938 6.56 5.87 -25.46
N PHE A 939 6.66 5.73 -26.79
CA PHE A 939 5.55 5.15 -27.56
C PHE A 939 5.31 3.68 -27.22
N GLY A 940 6.36 2.90 -26.93
CA GLY A 940 6.20 1.51 -26.49
C GLY A 940 5.42 1.39 -25.18
N LEU A 941 5.65 2.29 -24.22
CA LEU A 941 4.87 2.32 -22.97
C LEU A 941 3.43 2.75 -23.23
N LEU A 942 3.22 3.79 -24.03
CA LEU A 942 1.88 4.27 -24.40
C LEU A 942 1.06 3.19 -25.12
N GLN A 943 1.68 2.41 -26.01
CA GLN A 943 1.05 1.26 -26.67
C GLN A 943 0.64 0.17 -25.67
N ARG A 944 1.54 -0.22 -24.74
CA ARG A 944 1.21 -1.21 -23.70
C ARG A 944 0.06 -0.76 -22.80
N LYS A 945 -0.09 0.55 -22.59
CA LYS A 945 -1.19 1.16 -21.82
C LYS A 945 -2.45 1.44 -22.66
N GLY A 946 -2.48 1.03 -23.93
CA GLY A 946 -3.64 1.17 -24.79
C GLY A 946 -3.93 2.60 -25.25
N SER A 947 -2.93 3.49 -25.27
CA SER A 947 -3.10 4.85 -25.78
C SER A 947 -3.45 4.82 -27.27
N LEU A 948 -4.56 5.48 -27.60
CA LEU A 948 -5.11 5.52 -28.95
C LEU A 948 -4.16 6.31 -29.86
N ASN A 949 -3.91 5.79 -31.07
CA ASN A 949 -3.06 6.40 -32.09
C ASN A 949 -1.54 6.41 -31.78
N ALA A 950 -1.08 5.83 -30.66
CA ALA A 950 0.35 5.80 -30.30
C ALA A 950 1.20 5.08 -31.37
N GLU A 951 0.69 4.01 -31.97
CA GLU A 951 1.37 3.27 -33.03
C GLU A 951 1.58 4.09 -34.31
N GLY A 952 0.51 4.68 -34.84
CA GLY A 952 0.59 5.53 -36.02
C GLY A 952 1.50 6.75 -35.78
N ALA A 953 1.43 7.37 -34.60
CA ALA A 953 2.30 8.48 -34.22
C ALA A 953 3.78 8.06 -34.13
N HIS A 954 4.07 6.88 -33.55
CA HIS A 954 5.42 6.32 -33.51
C HIS A 954 5.97 6.09 -34.92
N ALA A 955 5.16 5.53 -35.81
CA ALA A 955 5.57 5.26 -37.18
C ALA A 955 5.86 6.56 -37.96
N LEU A 956 5.07 7.61 -37.76
CA LEU A 956 5.34 8.95 -38.32
C LEU A 956 6.64 9.56 -37.78
N ALA A 957 6.89 9.45 -36.48
CA ALA A 957 8.12 9.94 -35.85
C ALA A 957 9.37 9.25 -36.43
N LEU A 958 9.36 7.91 -36.51
CA LEU A 958 10.45 7.14 -37.10
C LEU A 958 10.65 7.42 -38.60
N PHE A 959 9.56 7.57 -39.36
CA PHE A 959 9.64 7.99 -40.75
C PHE A 959 10.35 9.34 -40.89
N SER A 960 10.05 10.32 -40.03
CA SER A 960 10.69 11.64 -40.07
C SER A 960 12.20 11.59 -39.78
N ILE A 961 12.64 10.68 -38.90
CA ILE A 961 14.07 10.41 -38.66
C ILE A 961 14.70 9.82 -39.92
N ARG A 962 14.08 8.79 -40.51
CA ARG A 962 14.60 8.18 -41.75
C ARG A 962 14.62 9.15 -42.93
N LEU A 963 13.66 10.07 -42.99
CA LEU A 963 13.64 11.15 -43.96
C LEU A 963 14.84 12.10 -43.75
N THR A 964 15.13 12.47 -42.50
CA THR A 964 16.30 13.31 -42.14
C THR A 964 17.63 12.63 -42.46
N GLN A 965 17.69 11.30 -42.35
CA GLN A 965 18.86 10.49 -42.73
C GLN A 965 18.96 10.22 -44.24
N ASP A 966 17.98 10.63 -45.04
CA ASP A 966 17.83 10.25 -46.45
C ASP A 966 17.77 8.71 -46.67
N ARG A 967 17.21 7.99 -45.68
CA ARG A 967 17.04 6.52 -45.59
C ARG A 967 15.57 6.08 -45.59
N HIS A 968 14.64 6.98 -45.92
CA HIS A 968 13.19 6.73 -45.89
C HIS A 968 12.70 5.64 -46.86
N GLY A 969 13.52 5.19 -47.81
CA GLY A 969 13.23 4.00 -48.63
C GLY A 969 13.14 2.71 -47.80
N GLU A 970 13.92 2.59 -46.71
CA GLU A 970 13.85 1.45 -45.78
C GLU A 970 12.49 1.32 -45.08
N TYR A 971 11.64 2.35 -45.18
CA TYR A 971 10.33 2.43 -44.55
C TYR A 971 9.18 2.03 -45.48
N ALA A 972 9.46 1.57 -46.71
CA ALA A 972 8.43 1.27 -47.71
C ALA A 972 7.42 0.21 -47.24
N ASP A 973 7.88 -0.88 -46.63
CA ASP A 973 7.00 -1.95 -46.13
C ASP A 973 6.10 -1.46 -44.98
N VAL A 974 6.67 -0.67 -44.05
CA VAL A 974 5.91 -0.06 -42.95
C VAL A 974 4.89 0.94 -43.49
N ALA A 975 5.28 1.76 -44.47
CA ALA A 975 4.39 2.71 -45.12
C ALA A 975 3.23 2.02 -45.87
N TRP A 976 3.48 0.84 -46.44
CA TRP A 976 2.44 0.01 -47.06
C TRP A 976 1.46 -0.52 -46.02
N ALA A 977 1.93 -1.07 -44.89
CA ALA A 977 1.06 -1.52 -43.81
C ALA A 977 0.18 -0.39 -43.27
N LEU A 978 0.76 0.80 -43.06
CA LEU A 978 0.00 2.00 -42.66
C LEU A 978 -1.02 2.44 -43.72
N HIS A 979 -0.71 2.27 -45.00
CA HIS A 979 -1.64 2.58 -46.09
C HIS A 979 -2.83 1.61 -46.11
N GLU A 980 -2.59 0.32 -45.89
CA GLU A 980 -3.65 -0.68 -45.78
C GLU A 980 -4.57 -0.40 -44.58
N GLU A 981 -4.02 0.11 -43.48
CA GLU A 981 -4.77 0.41 -42.26
C GLU A 981 -5.49 1.76 -42.29
N HIS A 982 -4.80 2.83 -42.69
CA HIS A 982 -5.30 4.21 -42.58
C HIS A 982 -5.69 4.84 -43.92
N GLY A 983 -5.45 4.14 -45.03
CA GLY A 983 -5.84 4.56 -46.37
C GLY A 983 -5.09 5.80 -46.88
N ALA A 984 -5.82 6.68 -47.56
CA ALA A 984 -5.26 7.78 -48.36
C ALA A 984 -4.46 8.82 -47.56
N ILE A 985 -4.59 8.83 -46.23
CA ILE A 985 -3.96 9.84 -45.37
C ILE A 985 -2.43 9.71 -45.32
N VAL A 986 -1.89 8.49 -45.50
CA VAL A 986 -0.44 8.23 -45.52
C VAL A 986 0.12 8.13 -46.94
N ASN A 987 -0.66 8.42 -47.98
CA ASN A 987 -0.24 8.25 -49.38
C ASN A 987 0.99 9.09 -49.73
N ASP A 988 1.10 10.30 -49.21
CA ASP A 988 2.28 11.15 -49.46
C ASP A 988 3.54 10.56 -48.78
N LEU A 989 3.40 9.93 -47.61
CA LEU A 989 4.48 9.23 -46.93
C LEU A 989 4.94 7.99 -47.71
N LEU A 990 3.99 7.15 -48.14
CA LEU A 990 4.26 5.97 -48.95
C LEU A 990 4.90 6.34 -50.29
N ALA A 991 4.40 7.38 -50.95
CA ALA A 991 4.96 7.87 -52.21
C ALA A 991 6.39 8.36 -52.06
N LEU A 992 6.75 9.00 -50.93
CA LEU A 992 8.13 9.39 -50.63
C LEU A 992 9.04 8.16 -50.45
N ALA A 993 8.59 7.16 -49.67
CA ALA A 993 9.36 5.92 -49.48
C ALA A 993 9.60 5.18 -50.81
N LEU A 994 8.54 4.99 -51.62
CA LEU A 994 8.63 4.36 -52.94
C LEU A 994 9.50 5.15 -53.92
N SER A 995 9.40 6.47 -53.91
CA SER A 995 10.23 7.34 -54.76
C SER A 995 11.71 7.16 -54.44
N ARG A 996 12.05 6.99 -53.17
CA ARG A 996 13.43 6.76 -52.72
C ARG A 996 14.01 5.41 -53.14
N GLU A 997 13.18 4.38 -53.26
CA GLU A 997 13.56 3.09 -53.85
C GLU A 997 13.65 3.13 -55.39
N GLY A 998 13.31 4.25 -56.03
CA GLY A 998 13.27 4.39 -57.48
C GLY A 998 11.96 3.92 -58.13
N ARG A 999 10.94 3.58 -57.33
CA ARG A 999 9.61 3.09 -57.78
C ARG A 999 8.66 4.25 -58.12
N LEU A 1000 9.11 5.15 -58.99
CA LEU A 1000 8.43 6.43 -59.28
C LEU A 1000 7.02 6.28 -59.87
N LYS A 1001 6.76 5.23 -60.65
CA LYS A 1001 5.43 4.98 -61.23
C LYS A 1001 4.41 4.63 -60.15
N GLU A 1002 4.78 3.72 -59.25
CA GLU A 1002 3.94 3.30 -58.13
C GLU A 1002 3.70 4.49 -57.17
N ALA A 1003 4.73 5.29 -56.91
CA ALA A 1003 4.59 6.52 -56.13
C ALA A 1003 3.59 7.51 -56.76
N ALA A 1004 3.60 7.68 -58.09
CA ALA A 1004 2.65 8.52 -58.79
C ALA A 1004 1.22 7.95 -58.78
N GLU A 1005 1.07 6.62 -58.90
CA GLU A 1005 -0.21 5.93 -58.82
C GLU A 1005 -0.86 6.08 -57.43
N ILE A 1006 -0.12 5.86 -56.35
CA ILE A 1006 -0.60 6.08 -54.97
C ILE A 1006 -1.05 7.54 -54.77
N ARG A 1007 -0.29 8.50 -55.30
CA ARG A 1007 -0.65 9.93 -55.25
C ARG A 1007 -1.81 10.35 -56.15
N SER A 1008 -2.34 9.48 -57.00
CA SER A 1008 -3.57 9.79 -57.74
C SER A 1008 -4.82 9.77 -56.85
N GLN A 1009 -4.70 9.21 -55.64
CA GLN A 1009 -5.79 9.00 -54.68
C GLN A 1009 -5.57 9.83 -53.41
N LEU A 1010 -5.44 11.15 -53.52
CA LEU A 1010 -5.15 12.00 -52.36
C LEU A 1010 -6.42 12.40 -51.59
N ALA A 1011 -6.31 12.35 -50.26
CA ALA A 1011 -7.28 13.00 -49.37
C ALA A 1011 -6.98 14.50 -49.21
N PRO A 1012 -8.01 15.35 -49.00
CA PRO A 1012 -7.83 16.71 -48.49
C PRO A 1012 -7.05 16.70 -47.18
N ILE A 1013 -6.21 17.70 -46.95
CA ILE A 1013 -5.45 17.84 -45.70
C ILE A 1013 -6.34 18.54 -44.66
N ARG A 1014 -6.48 17.94 -43.48
CA ARG A 1014 -7.24 18.50 -42.36
C ARG A 1014 -6.50 19.67 -41.74
N GLN A 1015 -7.20 20.75 -41.41
CA GLN A 1015 -6.63 21.92 -40.71
C GLN A 1015 -6.56 21.68 -39.20
N ASP A 1016 -5.78 20.67 -38.82
CA ASP A 1016 -5.61 20.25 -37.43
C ASP A 1016 -4.15 20.42 -36.96
N PHE A 1017 -3.82 19.81 -35.82
CA PHE A 1017 -2.47 19.85 -35.25
C PHE A 1017 -1.40 19.10 -36.09
N TYR A 1018 -1.79 18.37 -37.13
CA TYR A 1018 -0.91 17.77 -38.15
C TYR A 1018 -0.97 18.47 -39.51
N TYR A 1019 -1.68 19.61 -39.64
CA TYR A 1019 -1.84 20.31 -40.90
C TYR A 1019 -0.52 20.58 -41.62
N SER A 1020 0.43 21.28 -40.97
CA SER A 1020 1.75 21.57 -41.53
C SER A 1020 2.55 20.31 -41.83
N LEU A 1021 2.41 19.25 -41.02
CA LEU A 1021 3.12 17.99 -41.22
C LEU A 1021 2.71 17.32 -42.53
N TYR A 1022 1.41 17.07 -42.71
CA TYR A 1022 0.90 16.43 -43.92
C TYR A 1022 1.05 17.34 -45.15
N LEU A 1023 0.88 18.65 -44.98
CA LEU A 1023 1.16 19.62 -46.05
C LEU A 1023 2.64 19.61 -46.44
N GLY A 1024 3.54 19.46 -45.47
CA GLY A 1024 4.97 19.33 -45.70
C GLY A 1024 5.34 18.03 -46.41
N LEU A 1025 4.79 16.89 -45.99
CA LEU A 1025 4.97 15.61 -46.68
C LEU A 1025 4.46 15.69 -48.13
N ARG A 1026 3.30 16.31 -48.35
CA ARG A 1026 2.76 16.54 -49.69
C ARG A 1026 3.67 17.45 -50.52
N ALA A 1027 4.22 18.52 -49.95
CA ALA A 1027 5.15 19.40 -50.65
C ALA A 1027 6.42 18.66 -51.08
N LEU A 1028 6.98 17.81 -50.22
CA LEU A 1028 8.12 16.97 -50.54
C LEU A 1028 7.80 16.01 -51.70
N ALA A 1029 6.64 15.36 -51.65
CA ALA A 1029 6.23 14.43 -52.69
C ALA A 1029 5.96 15.16 -54.02
N VAL A 1030 5.34 16.34 -53.97
CA VAL A 1030 5.08 17.18 -55.15
C VAL A 1030 6.37 17.69 -55.79
N ALA A 1031 7.36 18.08 -54.99
CA ALA A 1031 8.66 18.52 -55.49
C ALA A 1031 9.39 17.42 -56.28
N GLN A 1032 9.19 16.14 -55.90
CA GLN A 1032 9.81 14.99 -56.57
C GLN A 1032 9.02 14.48 -57.78
N VAL A 1033 7.72 14.24 -57.61
CA VAL A 1033 6.88 13.52 -58.59
C VAL A 1033 5.57 14.24 -58.97
N GLY A 1034 5.31 15.42 -58.42
CA GLY A 1034 4.07 16.18 -58.66
C GLY A 1034 4.08 17.06 -59.93
N SER A 1035 2.89 17.50 -60.32
CA SER A 1035 2.71 18.43 -61.43
C SER A 1035 3.08 19.88 -61.05
N PRO A 1036 3.47 20.74 -62.00
CA PRO A 1036 3.71 22.16 -61.72
C PRO A 1036 2.47 22.90 -61.17
N GLU A 1037 1.26 22.45 -61.52
CA GLU A 1037 0.03 23.05 -61.00
C GLU A 1037 -0.18 22.72 -59.52
N GLU A 1038 0.02 21.45 -59.12
CA GLU A 1038 0.03 21.06 -57.70
C GLU A 1038 1.09 21.85 -56.91
N ALA A 1039 2.29 22.04 -57.50
CA ALA A 1039 3.36 22.78 -56.84
C ALA A 1039 2.96 24.23 -56.52
N ARG A 1040 2.22 24.91 -57.41
CA ARG A 1040 1.70 26.27 -57.13
C ARG A 1040 0.67 26.27 -56.01
N GLN A 1041 -0.25 25.31 -56.03
CA GLN A 1041 -1.32 25.20 -55.01
C GLN A 1041 -0.75 24.95 -53.62
N ILE A 1042 0.21 24.03 -53.50
CA ILE A 1042 0.85 23.71 -52.21
C ILE A 1042 1.73 24.88 -51.73
N ARG A 1043 2.42 25.58 -52.66
CA ARG A 1043 3.19 26.79 -52.33
C ARG A 1043 2.31 27.86 -51.68
N GLU A 1044 1.13 28.13 -52.23
CA GLU A 1044 0.18 29.11 -51.67
C GLU A 1044 -0.28 28.75 -50.25
N GLN A 1045 -0.49 27.46 -49.98
CA GLN A 1045 -0.91 26.98 -48.66
C GLN A 1045 0.23 27.01 -47.62
N LEU A 1046 1.49 26.83 -48.04
CA LEU A 1046 2.65 26.86 -47.15
C LEU A 1046 3.13 28.28 -46.80
N LEU A 1047 2.86 29.28 -47.64
CA LEU A 1047 3.32 30.65 -47.43
C LEU A 1047 2.95 31.25 -46.05
N PRO A 1048 1.72 31.09 -45.54
CA PRO A 1048 1.35 31.54 -44.19
C PRO A 1048 2.18 30.88 -43.07
N LEU A 1049 2.78 29.73 -43.32
CA LEU A 1049 3.54 28.91 -42.38
C LEU A 1049 5.06 29.02 -42.59
N ARG A 1050 5.54 29.93 -43.45
CA ARG A 1050 6.95 30.01 -43.90
C ARG A 1050 8.00 30.08 -42.79
N ASP A 1051 7.64 30.62 -41.62
CA ASP A 1051 8.54 30.81 -40.47
C ASP A 1051 8.53 29.60 -39.50
N GLY A 1052 7.68 28.60 -39.78
CA GLY A 1052 7.44 27.45 -38.93
C GLY A 1052 8.21 26.19 -39.32
N MET A 1053 8.09 25.19 -38.45
CA MET A 1053 8.56 23.82 -38.66
C MET A 1053 7.34 22.91 -38.81
N PRO A 1054 7.23 22.09 -39.87
CA PRO A 1054 6.15 21.13 -39.97
C PRO A 1054 6.09 20.20 -38.74
N GLY A 1055 4.88 19.92 -38.24
CA GLY A 1055 4.66 19.12 -37.03
C GLY A 1055 4.84 19.87 -35.71
N ALA A 1056 5.19 21.16 -35.75
CA ALA A 1056 5.37 21.99 -34.57
C ALA A 1056 4.14 22.01 -33.64
N ALA A 1057 2.92 21.98 -34.20
CA ALA A 1057 1.71 21.98 -33.40
C ALA A 1057 1.41 20.63 -32.75
N SER A 1058 1.95 19.50 -33.19
CA SER A 1058 1.81 18.24 -32.44
C SER A 1058 2.91 18.09 -31.41
N LEU A 1059 4.12 18.58 -31.73
CA LEU A 1059 5.37 18.38 -30.99
C LEU A 1059 5.74 16.89 -30.81
N SER A 1060 5.10 15.99 -31.57
CA SER A 1060 5.38 14.55 -31.60
C SER A 1060 6.31 14.12 -32.73
N VAL A 1061 6.49 14.99 -33.72
CA VAL A 1061 7.26 14.76 -34.94
C VAL A 1061 7.64 16.12 -35.54
N SER A 1062 8.76 16.19 -36.28
CA SER A 1062 9.11 17.40 -37.01
C SER A 1062 9.80 17.12 -38.34
N LEU A 1063 9.65 18.03 -39.29
CA LEU A 1063 10.38 18.03 -40.57
C LEU A 1063 11.25 19.29 -40.69
N ARG A 1064 12.07 19.34 -41.75
CA ARG A 1064 12.82 20.54 -42.13
C ARG A 1064 11.92 21.77 -42.29
N PRO A 1065 12.45 23.01 -42.12
CA PRO A 1065 11.66 24.24 -42.13
C PRO A 1065 10.76 24.38 -43.35
N VAL A 1066 9.58 24.97 -43.18
CA VAL A 1066 8.63 25.21 -44.29
C VAL A 1066 9.29 26.00 -45.42
N ALA A 1067 10.12 26.98 -45.08
CA ALA A 1067 10.90 27.74 -46.05
C ALA A 1067 11.77 26.83 -46.95
N HIS A 1068 12.30 25.71 -46.44
CA HIS A 1068 13.06 24.78 -47.29
C HIS A 1068 12.14 24.12 -48.31
N LEU A 1069 10.93 23.72 -47.90
CA LEU A 1069 9.93 23.10 -48.77
C LEU A 1069 9.46 24.08 -49.86
N LEU A 1070 9.29 25.35 -49.51
CA LEU A 1070 8.98 26.42 -50.47
C LEU A 1070 10.11 26.56 -51.51
N GLY A 1071 11.38 26.46 -51.08
CA GLY A 1071 12.52 26.43 -51.99
C GLY A 1071 12.49 25.24 -52.96
N ASP A 1072 12.20 24.04 -52.45
CA ASP A 1072 12.08 22.82 -53.27
C ASP A 1072 10.96 22.94 -54.32
N LEU A 1073 9.82 23.56 -53.96
CA LEU A 1073 8.73 23.84 -54.89
C LEU A 1073 9.08 24.92 -55.91
N ALA A 1074 9.79 25.98 -55.51
CA ALA A 1074 10.25 27.04 -56.42
C ALA A 1074 11.23 26.48 -57.47
N VAL A 1075 12.15 25.61 -57.06
CA VAL A 1075 13.03 24.86 -57.98
C VAL A 1075 12.21 24.03 -58.98
N ARG A 1076 11.15 23.35 -58.52
CA ARG A 1076 10.26 22.55 -59.38
C ARG A 1076 9.51 23.42 -60.39
N LEU A 1077 9.16 24.65 -60.02
CA LEU A 1077 8.50 25.65 -60.87
C LEU A 1077 9.47 26.39 -61.80
N GLY A 1078 10.78 26.25 -61.59
CA GLY A 1078 11.83 26.92 -62.37
C GLY A 1078 12.17 28.33 -61.88
N ASP A 1079 11.72 28.73 -60.68
CA ASP A 1079 12.00 30.04 -60.09
C ASP A 1079 13.19 29.95 -59.12
N LEU A 1080 14.40 30.09 -59.67
CA LEU A 1080 15.65 29.89 -58.91
C LEU A 1080 15.95 31.04 -57.93
N ASP A 1081 15.48 32.25 -58.23
CA ASP A 1081 15.68 33.41 -57.37
C ASP A 1081 14.80 33.29 -56.11
N GLU A 1082 13.52 32.95 -56.29
CA GLU A 1082 12.60 32.66 -55.19
C GLU A 1082 13.13 31.47 -54.34
N ALA A 1083 13.64 30.41 -54.99
CA ALA A 1083 14.25 29.29 -54.30
C ALA A 1083 15.43 29.71 -53.41
N ALA A 1084 16.31 30.58 -53.91
CA ALA A 1084 17.47 31.06 -53.16
C ALA A 1084 17.08 31.90 -51.93
N GLU A 1085 16.01 32.70 -52.02
CA GLU A 1085 15.46 33.44 -50.89
C GLU A 1085 14.91 32.49 -49.82
N HIS A 1086 14.13 31.51 -50.25
CA HIS A 1086 13.55 30.50 -49.38
C HIS A 1086 14.58 29.63 -48.67
N TYR A 1087 15.64 29.18 -49.35
CA TYR A 1087 16.72 28.43 -48.70
C TYR A 1087 17.52 29.27 -47.70
N ARG A 1088 17.77 30.56 -47.97
CA ARG A 1088 18.38 31.47 -46.99
C ARG A 1088 17.52 31.59 -45.74
N HIS A 1089 16.23 31.84 -45.93
CA HIS A 1089 15.26 31.94 -44.84
C HIS A 1089 15.17 30.63 -44.05
N ALA A 1090 15.19 29.48 -44.73
CA ALA A 1090 15.21 28.17 -44.10
C ALA A 1090 16.42 27.96 -43.19
N ALA A 1091 17.61 28.38 -43.62
CA ALA A 1091 18.82 28.31 -42.81
C ALA A 1091 18.73 29.22 -41.56
N GLU A 1092 18.11 30.40 -41.69
CA GLU A 1092 17.87 31.31 -40.56
C GLU A 1092 16.88 30.71 -39.56
N VAL A 1093 15.74 30.20 -40.03
CA VAL A 1093 14.75 29.51 -39.19
C VAL A 1093 15.41 28.32 -38.50
N ALA A 1094 16.08 27.43 -39.23
CA ALA A 1094 16.74 26.26 -38.65
C ALA A 1094 17.76 26.63 -37.57
N ARG A 1095 18.61 27.65 -37.79
CA ARG A 1095 19.56 28.15 -36.79
C ARG A 1095 18.85 28.68 -35.56
N HIS A 1096 17.80 29.48 -35.74
CA HIS A 1096 16.98 30.01 -34.63
C HIS A 1096 16.30 28.89 -33.83
N ARG A 1097 15.98 27.76 -34.47
CA ARG A 1097 15.36 26.58 -33.84
C ARG A 1097 16.36 25.59 -33.24
N GLY A 1098 17.66 25.82 -33.36
CA GLY A 1098 18.68 24.87 -32.92
C GLY A 1098 18.71 23.58 -33.76
N ALA A 1099 18.42 23.69 -35.06
CA ALA A 1099 18.35 22.56 -36.00
C ALA A 1099 19.55 22.53 -36.97
N PRO A 1100 20.75 22.09 -36.53
CA PRO A 1100 21.98 22.22 -37.31
C PRO A 1100 21.98 21.41 -38.61
N ILE A 1101 21.37 20.21 -38.60
CA ILE A 1101 21.29 19.35 -39.80
C ILE A 1101 20.50 20.06 -40.90
N TRP A 1102 19.32 20.61 -40.57
CA TRP A 1102 18.48 21.28 -41.56
C TRP A 1102 19.00 22.66 -41.97
N ALA A 1103 19.76 23.34 -41.11
CA ALA A 1103 20.49 24.54 -41.50
C ALA A 1103 21.55 24.22 -42.58
N ALA A 1104 22.34 23.16 -42.35
CA ALA A 1104 23.34 22.70 -43.32
C ALA A 1104 22.69 22.22 -44.63
N ASP A 1105 21.55 21.52 -44.55
CA ASP A 1105 20.80 21.08 -45.74
C ASP A 1105 20.31 22.28 -46.56
N ALA A 1106 19.80 23.33 -45.91
CA ALA A 1106 19.35 24.54 -46.60
C ALA A 1106 20.52 25.30 -47.26
N GLU A 1107 21.66 25.41 -46.58
CA GLU A 1107 22.89 26.01 -47.13
C GLU A 1107 23.43 25.21 -48.32
N LYS A 1108 23.38 23.87 -48.23
CA LYS A 1108 23.76 22.98 -49.33
C LYS A 1108 22.82 23.12 -50.53
N ALA A 1109 21.51 23.21 -50.30
CA ALA A 1109 20.53 23.42 -51.36
C ALA A 1109 20.75 24.77 -52.07
N LEU A 1110 20.99 25.84 -51.29
CA LEU A 1110 21.34 27.16 -51.81
C LEU A 1110 22.60 27.14 -52.67
N ALA A 1111 23.68 26.50 -52.20
CA ALA A 1111 24.91 26.37 -52.96
C ALA A 1111 24.73 25.55 -54.25
N GLY A 1112 23.82 24.56 -54.22
CA GLY A 1112 23.46 23.74 -55.38
C GLY A 1112 22.73 24.50 -56.48
N LEU A 1113 22.06 25.62 -56.19
CA LEU A 1113 21.42 26.46 -57.20
C LEU A 1113 22.45 27.12 -58.13
N SER A 1114 23.60 27.54 -57.58
CA SER A 1114 24.68 28.15 -58.37
C SER A 1114 25.39 27.18 -59.31
N ALA A 1115 25.16 25.86 -59.14
CA ALA A 1115 25.72 24.82 -59.99
C ALA A 1115 24.75 24.35 -61.10
N ARG A 1116 23.52 24.86 -61.12
CA ARG A 1116 22.49 24.62 -62.15
C ARG A 1116 22.38 25.82 -63.07
#